data_AF-A0A5N7CHR9-F1
#
_entry.id   AF-A0A5N7CHR9-F1
#
_cell.length_a   1.000
_cell.length_b   1.000
_cell.length_c   1.000
_cell.angle_alpha   90.00
_cell.angle_beta   90.00
_cell.angle_gamma   90.00
#
_symmetry.space_group_name_H-M   'P 1'
#
loop_
_entity.id
_entity.type
_entity.pdbx_description
1 polymer ?
#
loop_
_entity_poly.entity_id
_entity_poly.type
_entity_poly.pdbx_seq_one_letter_code
_entity_poly.pdbx_strand_id
1 'polypeptide(L)'
;MIPERVYQLCHSSKTVSSALAQDPNQAPTKVFHKLYNDHHDEEGKPEPENGVNSHDRLQKALECGNWGPTKPTTLFLQVYHDALCTLEKNPMAGVVSPPFMGGHGILPLTIVAPLPDLCRHMANCIARAETEVFLGTNFWIHSDASTLVTNAFRELSKRAGERGTKVVVKMIYDRGDPRQAYDNRLDVPEKKYTSDKVQLPPADEVPNIDLQVVNYHRPLFGTFHAKFMVIDRRIALLQSSNVQDNDNLEMMVRLEGPIVDAFYDTALISWGKHFNTPFPMLSSPAAGAPPPSLSMMDVSHGQEAQGLSLPEHTTTDQHYDSDIKDEAQRVNGTLKPRPGEPKTSPVTRHLNTTTQPNTTGDAPNSDQDIPMTPYTISPPHETFPMALVNREPWGAPNHSSIYTPQNAAFLSAIQNAEHSIFIQTPNMNAEPLLEPLLEAVRRGVVVTCYLCLGYNDAGQLLPFQNGTNEMISNRLYSSLETQEERSRLRIYNYVAKDQTKPIHNKFKRRSCHIKLMIIDGKVAIQGNGNLDTQSFYHSQEINILIDSPLICRSWLETINRNQNTMLYGAVSPKDGCWHDTVTGEVPEGSIGVNPGRFSWAKGMSHPYDPPIKAITDYLYHYNITDSSAYTAARTALLDTLSCAIETASKSPEARNLLGPCVPGTVVPNGFKLPATRYQLDPVKGAFDLGVLIRYLDHNDALGGAEWGHPSDNLAAILSTTDWLCRSSNPTPNNHPGPSPPLTIRTLLEALIKAYEIQGCYQMRNAFNALGTDHVILVKLASAAVVSWLLGLTEAQTMATISHVWMDGHPSRIYRTEENTISRKGWAAGDAGMRAVHLALVVRAGQDGVPGVLGSVPWGFYRRCFGGDAFEFPRAFGTWTVRNVVVKVMPVEGHGIAAVEGMLVQRERLVSMGLGAGDVERIEVRTTRAADLIINKRGPLYNAADRDHCIQYVVALALLKGEAPEARDYLDESCWARSEELAAMRERIIVVADDRLTADYLDLEKKSIGSALTVYFRDGTILPEVLVEYPIGHVKNPRSAAAVRDKIMRNMRLIFSEAHIARILAAVENDDMNISELVDMFWLQTSTESRL
;
A
#
# COMPACT_ATOMS: atom_id res chain seq x y z
N MET A 1 -45.61 -20.95 10.66
CA MET A 1 -45.86 -22.04 9.69
C MET A 1 -45.18 -21.63 8.39
N ILE A 2 -44.63 -22.56 7.61
CA ILE A 2 -44.13 -22.23 6.26
C ILE A 2 -45.30 -21.64 5.44
N PRO A 3 -45.17 -20.43 4.88
CA PRO A 3 -46.21 -19.84 4.06
C PRO A 3 -46.53 -20.74 2.86
N GLU A 4 -47.82 -20.86 2.51
CA GLU A 4 -48.26 -21.77 1.44
C GLU A 4 -47.56 -21.49 0.11
N ARG A 5 -47.31 -20.22 -0.20
CA ARG A 5 -46.50 -19.81 -1.36
C ARG A 5 -45.11 -20.46 -1.35
N VAL A 6 -44.40 -20.42 -0.21
CA VAL A 6 -43.06 -21.02 -0.09
C VAL A 6 -43.13 -22.53 -0.22
N TYR A 7 -44.13 -23.15 0.40
CA TYR A 7 -44.37 -24.59 0.27
C TYR A 7 -44.54 -25.00 -1.19
N GLN A 8 -45.36 -24.28 -1.96
CA GLN A 8 -45.55 -24.51 -3.40
C GLN A 8 -44.26 -24.28 -4.21
N LEU A 9 -43.49 -23.23 -3.89
CA LEU A 9 -42.21 -22.96 -4.55
C LEU A 9 -41.23 -24.14 -4.38
N CYS A 10 -41.18 -24.76 -3.20
CA CYS A 10 -40.30 -25.90 -2.91
C CYS A 10 -40.75 -27.18 -3.65
N HIS A 11 -42.05 -27.33 -3.94
CA HIS A 11 -42.60 -28.47 -4.67
C HIS A 11 -42.61 -28.29 -6.19
N SER A 12 -42.09 -27.16 -6.70
CA SER A 12 -41.95 -26.94 -8.13
C SER A 12 -41.00 -27.97 -8.75
N SER A 13 -41.41 -28.58 -9.87
CA SER A 13 -40.54 -29.44 -10.67
C SER A 13 -39.54 -28.68 -11.55
N LYS A 14 -39.65 -27.34 -11.59
CA LYS A 14 -38.82 -26.46 -12.41
C LYS A 14 -37.79 -25.75 -11.53
N THR A 15 -36.52 -25.88 -11.92
CA THR A 15 -35.36 -25.14 -11.39
C THR A 15 -34.69 -24.33 -12.48
N VAL A 16 -33.84 -23.36 -12.12
CA VAL A 16 -33.07 -22.54 -13.09
C VAL A 16 -32.26 -23.44 -14.01
N SER A 17 -31.53 -24.40 -13.46
CA SER A 17 -30.78 -25.39 -14.24
C SER A 17 -31.67 -26.26 -15.14
N SER A 18 -32.84 -26.72 -14.69
CA SER A 18 -33.74 -27.51 -15.55
C SER A 18 -34.34 -26.68 -16.70
N ALA A 19 -34.60 -25.40 -16.48
CA ALA A 19 -35.13 -24.50 -17.50
C ALA A 19 -34.06 -24.15 -18.53
N LEU A 20 -32.83 -23.90 -18.08
CA LEU A 20 -31.68 -23.67 -18.96
C LEU A 20 -31.27 -24.94 -19.72
N ALA A 21 -31.54 -26.14 -19.20
CA ALA A 21 -31.35 -27.37 -19.96
C ALA A 21 -32.29 -27.48 -21.18
N GLN A 22 -33.47 -26.83 -21.12
CA GLN A 22 -34.42 -26.76 -22.25
C GLN A 22 -34.07 -25.63 -23.21
N ASP A 23 -33.67 -24.48 -22.68
CA ASP A 23 -33.25 -23.31 -23.46
C ASP A 23 -32.00 -22.65 -22.84
N PRO A 24 -30.80 -23.06 -23.28
CA PRO A 24 -29.55 -22.63 -22.66
C PRO A 24 -29.17 -21.18 -23.00
N ASN A 25 -29.90 -20.54 -23.92
CA ASN A 25 -29.61 -19.18 -24.36
C ASN A 25 -30.24 -18.11 -23.45
N GLN A 26 -30.98 -18.48 -22.39
CA GLN A 26 -31.58 -17.52 -21.47
C GLN A 26 -30.58 -17.04 -20.40
N ALA A 27 -30.82 -15.84 -19.86
CA ALA A 27 -30.06 -15.35 -18.71
C ALA A 27 -30.60 -15.99 -17.41
N PRO A 28 -29.76 -16.62 -16.57
CA PRO A 28 -30.21 -17.31 -15.36
C PRO A 28 -31.05 -16.46 -14.40
N THR A 29 -30.72 -15.17 -14.23
CA THR A 29 -31.51 -14.26 -13.38
C THR A 29 -32.92 -14.02 -13.94
N LYS A 30 -33.05 -13.85 -15.26
CA LYS A 30 -34.36 -13.71 -15.91
C LYS A 30 -35.18 -15.00 -15.80
N VAL A 31 -34.53 -16.16 -15.97
CA VAL A 31 -35.15 -17.48 -15.77
C VAL A 31 -35.67 -17.60 -14.33
N PHE A 32 -34.86 -17.24 -13.34
CA PHE A 32 -35.25 -17.27 -11.93
C PHE A 32 -36.50 -16.42 -11.68
N HIS A 33 -36.50 -15.15 -12.12
CA HIS A 33 -37.64 -14.26 -11.95
C HIS A 33 -38.91 -14.79 -12.63
N LYS A 34 -38.79 -15.32 -13.85
CA LYS A 34 -39.93 -15.93 -14.56
C LYS A 34 -40.50 -17.15 -13.84
N LEU A 35 -39.65 -17.94 -13.19
CA LEU A 35 -40.09 -19.13 -12.45
C LEU A 35 -40.75 -18.79 -11.12
N TYR A 36 -40.29 -17.74 -10.41
CA TYR A 36 -40.61 -17.57 -8.99
C TYR A 36 -41.17 -16.20 -8.59
N ASN A 37 -41.09 -15.17 -9.45
CA ASN A 37 -41.57 -13.81 -9.14
C ASN A 37 -42.88 -13.44 -9.85
N ASP A 38 -43.17 -14.01 -11.03
CA ASP A 38 -44.34 -13.63 -11.86
C ASP A 38 -45.69 -14.22 -11.38
N HIS A 39 -45.71 -15.03 -10.31
CA HIS A 39 -46.94 -15.57 -9.71
C HIS A 39 -47.53 -14.63 -8.64
N HIS A 40 -47.79 -13.37 -9.02
CA HIS A 40 -48.47 -12.40 -8.14
C HIS A 40 -50.00 -12.36 -8.31
N ASP A 41 -50.57 -13.11 -9.26
CA ASP A 41 -51.99 -13.14 -9.54
C ASP A 41 -52.57 -14.56 -9.37
N GLU A 42 -53.20 -14.81 -8.21
CA GLU A 42 -54.61 -15.21 -8.06
C GLU A 42 -54.90 -15.75 -6.64
N GLU A 43 -55.81 -15.05 -5.96
CA GLU A 43 -56.75 -15.46 -4.89
C GLU A 43 -56.28 -16.01 -3.53
N GLY A 44 -56.73 -15.32 -2.47
CA GLY A 44 -56.91 -15.88 -1.12
C GLY A 44 -56.57 -14.92 0.02
N LYS A 45 -57.58 -14.24 0.61
CA LYS A 45 -57.39 -13.54 1.90
C LYS A 45 -57.01 -14.55 2.98
N PRO A 46 -56.03 -14.28 3.86
CA PRO A 46 -55.77 -15.16 4.99
C PRO A 46 -56.91 -15.05 6.01
N GLU A 47 -57.58 -16.15 6.30
CA GLU A 47 -58.40 -16.30 7.51
C GLU A 47 -57.49 -16.36 8.75
N PRO A 48 -57.95 -15.86 9.91
CA PRO A 48 -57.19 -15.93 11.14
C PRO A 48 -57.35 -17.32 11.77
N GLU A 49 -56.37 -18.21 11.61
CA GLU A 49 -56.38 -19.49 12.32
C GLU A 49 -55.71 -19.41 13.70
N ASN A 50 -56.56 -19.68 14.69
CA ASN A 50 -56.25 -19.93 16.08
C ASN A 50 -55.46 -21.25 16.25
N GLY A 51 -54.43 -21.24 17.10
CA GLY A 51 -53.89 -22.41 17.80
C GLY A 51 -53.31 -23.53 16.92
N VAL A 52 -52.07 -23.39 16.45
CA VAL A 52 -51.41 -24.41 15.60
C VAL A 52 -50.38 -25.22 16.39
N ASN A 53 -50.50 -26.54 16.30
CA ASN A 53 -49.64 -27.56 16.89
C ASN A 53 -48.22 -27.53 16.25
N SER A 54 -47.15 -27.60 17.04
CA SER A 54 -45.75 -27.53 16.54
C SER A 54 -45.39 -28.66 15.57
N HIS A 55 -46.09 -29.79 15.67
CA HIS A 55 -45.89 -30.96 14.82
C HIS A 55 -46.20 -30.72 13.33
N ASP A 56 -47.18 -29.86 13.04
CA ASP A 56 -47.61 -29.55 11.67
C ASP A 56 -46.58 -28.66 10.91
N ARG A 57 -45.84 -27.83 11.65
CA ARG A 57 -44.86 -26.90 11.05
C ARG A 57 -43.59 -27.57 10.54
N LEU A 58 -43.02 -28.50 11.32
CA LEU A 58 -41.80 -29.21 10.93
C LEU A 58 -42.08 -30.28 9.86
N GLN A 59 -43.31 -30.82 9.83
CA GLN A 59 -43.74 -31.73 8.78
C GLN A 59 -43.75 -31.05 7.41
N LYS A 60 -44.32 -29.84 7.29
CA LYS A 60 -44.23 -29.05 6.05
C LYS A 60 -42.78 -28.74 5.65
N ALA A 61 -41.89 -28.47 6.62
CA ALA A 61 -40.47 -28.23 6.34
C ALA A 61 -39.77 -29.49 5.81
N LEU A 62 -40.09 -30.65 6.39
CA LEU A 62 -39.61 -31.95 5.92
C LEU A 62 -40.06 -32.21 4.47
N GLU A 63 -41.29 -31.88 4.12
CA GLU A 63 -41.83 -32.05 2.75
C GLU A 63 -41.19 -31.10 1.73
N CYS A 64 -40.65 -29.96 2.16
CA CYS A 64 -40.00 -28.98 1.28
C CYS A 64 -38.57 -29.34 0.86
N GLY A 65 -38.00 -30.47 1.27
CA GLY A 65 -36.63 -30.86 0.89
C GLY A 65 -36.58 -32.27 0.28
N ASN A 66 -35.55 -32.50 -0.55
CA ASN A 66 -35.32 -33.81 -1.13
C ASN A 66 -34.22 -34.56 -0.37
N TRP A 67 -34.61 -35.32 0.65
CA TRP A 67 -33.67 -35.97 1.57
C TRP A 67 -33.20 -37.35 1.10
N GLY A 68 -33.71 -37.85 -0.03
CA GLY A 68 -33.39 -39.18 -0.55
C GLY A 68 -33.62 -40.28 0.49
N PRO A 69 -32.62 -41.14 0.78
CA PRO A 69 -32.76 -42.21 1.78
C PRO A 69 -32.62 -41.72 3.23
N THR A 70 -32.43 -40.42 3.46
CA THR A 70 -32.07 -39.87 4.77
C THR A 70 -33.25 -39.19 5.44
N LYS A 71 -33.15 -38.98 6.76
CA LYS A 71 -34.15 -38.25 7.53
C LYS A 71 -33.49 -37.15 8.37
N PRO A 72 -33.84 -35.88 8.14
CA PRO A 72 -33.43 -34.77 8.99
C PRO A 72 -33.83 -34.92 10.46
N THR A 73 -32.94 -34.50 11.35
CA THR A 73 -33.21 -34.33 12.78
C THR A 73 -34.12 -33.13 13.03
N THR A 74 -34.75 -33.11 14.20
CA THR A 74 -35.62 -31.99 14.62
C THR A 74 -34.89 -30.65 14.62
N LEU A 75 -33.66 -30.61 15.15
CA LEU A 75 -32.84 -29.40 15.19
C LEU A 75 -32.57 -28.87 13.77
N PHE A 76 -32.16 -29.74 12.85
CA PHE A 76 -31.95 -29.35 11.45
C PHE A 76 -33.25 -28.82 10.83
N LEU A 77 -34.39 -29.48 11.03
CA LEU A 77 -35.68 -29.04 10.48
C LEU A 77 -36.15 -27.70 11.04
N GLN A 78 -35.86 -27.38 12.30
CA GLN A 78 -36.17 -26.06 12.88
C GLN A 78 -35.38 -24.97 12.16
N VAL A 79 -34.07 -25.18 11.97
CA VAL A 79 -33.19 -24.24 11.26
C VAL A 79 -33.60 -24.10 9.79
N TYR A 80 -33.87 -25.23 9.12
CA TYR A 80 -34.31 -25.25 7.72
C TYR A 80 -35.67 -24.57 7.54
N HIS A 81 -36.64 -24.83 8.42
CA HIS A 81 -37.95 -24.18 8.43
C HIS A 81 -37.82 -22.64 8.46
N ASP A 82 -37.01 -22.11 9.38
CA ASP A 82 -36.88 -20.67 9.55
C ASP A 82 -36.16 -20.04 8.35
N ALA A 83 -35.16 -20.73 7.80
CA ALA A 83 -34.50 -20.32 6.56
C ALA A 83 -35.49 -20.26 5.38
N LEU A 84 -36.34 -21.27 5.21
CA LEU A 84 -37.37 -21.31 4.16
C LEU A 84 -38.37 -20.17 4.27
N CYS A 85 -38.80 -19.82 5.49
CA CYS A 85 -39.78 -18.76 5.70
C CYS A 85 -39.30 -17.40 5.16
N THR A 86 -37.99 -17.21 5.01
CA THR A 86 -37.44 -15.97 4.44
C THR A 86 -37.73 -15.76 2.95
N LEU A 87 -38.04 -16.84 2.22
CA LEU A 87 -38.30 -16.82 0.79
C LEU A 87 -39.67 -16.23 0.42
N GLU A 88 -40.58 -16.05 1.38
CA GLU A 88 -41.95 -15.57 1.15
C GLU A 88 -42.00 -14.23 0.41
N LYS A 89 -41.14 -13.29 0.83
CA LYS A 89 -41.08 -11.94 0.27
C LYS A 89 -40.16 -11.87 -0.94
N ASN A 90 -39.05 -12.62 -0.90
CA ASN A 90 -38.07 -12.65 -1.97
C ASN A 90 -37.51 -14.07 -2.13
N PRO A 91 -38.02 -14.86 -3.09
CA PRO A 91 -37.49 -16.19 -3.36
C PRO A 91 -36.00 -16.19 -3.75
N MET A 92 -35.47 -15.09 -4.29
CA MET A 92 -34.06 -14.97 -4.71
C MET A 92 -33.11 -14.75 -3.52
N ALA A 93 -33.63 -14.49 -2.31
CA ALA A 93 -32.80 -14.23 -1.13
C ALA A 93 -31.84 -15.39 -0.81
N GLY A 94 -32.22 -16.64 -1.16
CA GLY A 94 -31.38 -17.82 -1.00
C GLY A 94 -30.42 -18.12 -2.15
N VAL A 95 -30.44 -17.35 -3.24
CA VAL A 95 -29.53 -17.52 -4.40
C VAL A 95 -29.48 -18.98 -4.90
N VAL A 96 -30.58 -19.70 -4.78
CA VAL A 96 -30.76 -21.11 -5.19
C VAL A 96 -32.23 -21.29 -5.54
N SER A 97 -32.55 -22.12 -6.53
CA SER A 97 -33.95 -22.51 -6.78
C SER A 97 -34.54 -23.13 -5.50
N PRO A 98 -35.74 -22.70 -5.03
CA PRO A 98 -36.33 -23.22 -3.78
C PRO A 98 -36.40 -24.76 -3.68
N PRO A 99 -36.72 -25.53 -4.74
CA PRO A 99 -36.69 -27.00 -4.71
C PRO A 99 -35.30 -27.62 -4.44
N PHE A 100 -34.22 -26.88 -4.66
CA PHE A 100 -32.85 -27.31 -4.40
C PHE A 100 -32.27 -26.76 -3.11
N MET A 101 -33.05 -26.02 -2.31
CA MET A 101 -32.54 -25.48 -1.06
C MET A 101 -32.24 -26.58 -0.03
N GLY A 102 -33.04 -27.65 0.03
CA GLY A 102 -32.84 -28.81 0.90
C GLY A 102 -32.57 -30.10 0.12
N GLY A 103 -31.50 -30.80 0.45
CA GLY A 103 -30.98 -31.97 -0.26
C GLY A 103 -30.22 -32.95 0.62
N HIS A 104 -29.44 -33.82 -0.01
CA HIS A 104 -28.53 -34.72 0.69
C HIS A 104 -27.25 -34.95 -0.14
N GLY A 105 -26.16 -35.30 0.52
CA GLY A 105 -24.86 -35.58 -0.14
C GLY A 105 -23.88 -36.28 0.78
N ILE A 106 -22.61 -36.34 0.37
CA ILE A 106 -21.49 -36.82 1.19
C ILE A 106 -20.39 -35.75 1.30
N LEU A 107 -19.48 -35.90 2.28
CA LEU A 107 -18.38 -34.97 2.55
C LEU A 107 -17.07 -35.73 2.75
N PRO A 108 -16.40 -36.15 1.66
CA PRO A 108 -15.24 -37.03 1.74
C PRO A 108 -13.95 -36.34 2.24
N LEU A 109 -13.82 -35.01 2.13
CA LEU A 109 -12.60 -34.30 2.47
C LEU A 109 -12.89 -32.97 3.18
N THR A 110 -12.17 -32.74 4.28
CA THR A 110 -12.06 -31.44 4.96
C THR A 110 -10.60 -31.00 4.97
N ILE A 111 -10.35 -29.75 4.62
CA ILE A 111 -9.03 -29.12 4.66
C ILE A 111 -9.08 -27.99 5.68
N VAL A 112 -8.14 -27.97 6.62
CA VAL A 112 -7.89 -26.83 7.53
C VAL A 112 -6.40 -26.51 7.49
N ALA A 113 -6.04 -25.51 6.69
CA ALA A 113 -4.66 -25.30 6.25
C ALA A 113 -4.43 -23.85 5.78
N PRO A 114 -3.17 -23.42 5.59
CA PRO A 114 -2.85 -22.22 4.85
C PRO A 114 -3.43 -22.23 3.43
N LEU A 115 -3.69 -21.06 2.87
CA LEU A 115 -4.32 -20.94 1.55
C LEU A 115 -3.64 -21.70 0.40
N PRO A 116 -2.30 -21.78 0.28
CA PRO A 116 -1.69 -22.59 -0.77
C PRO A 116 -2.21 -24.03 -0.83
N ASP A 117 -2.53 -24.64 0.32
CA ASP A 117 -3.08 -25.99 0.38
C ASP A 117 -4.52 -26.09 -0.13
N LEU A 118 -5.35 -25.07 0.09
CA LEU A 118 -6.67 -25.00 -0.52
C LEU A 118 -6.55 -24.87 -2.05
N CYS A 119 -5.64 -24.03 -2.52
CA CYS A 119 -5.36 -23.86 -3.94
C CYS A 119 -4.76 -25.12 -4.59
N ARG A 120 -3.97 -25.92 -3.87
CA ARG A 120 -3.51 -27.26 -4.34
C ARG A 120 -4.68 -28.21 -4.57
N HIS A 121 -5.65 -28.26 -3.65
CA HIS A 121 -6.83 -29.10 -3.84
C HIS A 121 -7.69 -28.63 -5.02
N MET A 122 -7.86 -27.31 -5.17
CA MET A 122 -8.52 -26.73 -6.34
C MET A 122 -7.76 -27.10 -7.62
N ALA A 123 -6.44 -26.99 -7.63
CA ALA A 123 -5.59 -27.33 -8.77
C ALA A 123 -5.75 -28.81 -9.18
N ASN A 124 -5.75 -29.73 -8.23
CA ASN A 124 -6.03 -31.13 -8.48
C ASN A 124 -7.44 -31.36 -9.05
N CYS A 125 -8.46 -30.70 -8.51
CA CYS A 125 -9.82 -30.80 -9.04
C CYS A 125 -9.94 -30.23 -10.47
N ILE A 126 -9.30 -29.09 -10.75
CA ILE A 126 -9.25 -28.48 -12.09
C ILE A 126 -8.56 -29.43 -13.07
N ALA A 127 -7.38 -29.95 -12.74
CA ALA A 127 -6.62 -30.82 -13.62
C ALA A 127 -7.33 -32.17 -13.90
N ARG A 128 -8.25 -32.60 -13.02
CA ARG A 128 -9.08 -33.80 -13.23
C ARG A 128 -10.39 -33.52 -13.96
N ALA A 129 -10.79 -32.27 -14.14
CA ALA A 129 -12.06 -31.94 -14.78
C ALA A 129 -12.13 -32.44 -16.23
N GLU A 130 -13.32 -32.87 -16.64
CA GLU A 130 -13.55 -33.44 -17.97
C GLU A 130 -14.45 -32.59 -18.86
N THR A 131 -15.41 -31.85 -18.30
CA THR A 131 -16.46 -31.16 -19.06
C THR A 131 -16.59 -29.68 -18.69
N GLU A 132 -16.61 -29.33 -17.40
CA GLU A 132 -16.84 -27.97 -16.96
C GLU A 132 -16.32 -27.63 -15.56
N VAL A 133 -15.99 -26.36 -15.38
CA VAL A 133 -15.60 -25.77 -14.10
C VAL A 133 -16.30 -24.44 -13.91
N PHE A 134 -16.93 -24.25 -12.76
CA PHE A 134 -17.30 -22.93 -12.25
C PHE A 134 -16.43 -22.59 -11.05
N LEU A 135 -15.80 -21.43 -11.04
CA LEU A 135 -15.00 -20.92 -9.93
C LEU A 135 -15.50 -19.54 -9.49
N GLY A 136 -16.06 -19.47 -8.28
CA GLY A 136 -16.37 -18.21 -7.61
C GLY A 136 -15.37 -17.91 -6.51
N THR A 137 -14.86 -16.68 -6.49
CA THR A 137 -14.10 -16.15 -5.35
C THR A 137 -14.43 -14.68 -5.15
N ASN A 138 -14.39 -14.16 -3.92
CA ASN A 138 -14.63 -12.72 -3.74
C ASN A 138 -13.48 -11.90 -4.31
N PHE A 139 -12.25 -12.30 -4.07
CA PHE A 139 -11.08 -11.55 -4.50
C PHE A 139 -10.05 -12.44 -5.18
N TRP A 140 -9.54 -11.95 -6.31
CA TRP A 140 -8.47 -12.58 -7.08
C TRP A 140 -7.35 -11.58 -7.37
N ILE A 141 -6.11 -11.98 -7.07
CA ILE A 141 -4.91 -11.25 -7.46
C ILE A 141 -3.79 -12.23 -7.80
N HIS A 142 -2.97 -11.86 -8.78
CA HIS A 142 -1.76 -12.60 -9.09
C HIS A 142 -0.86 -12.75 -7.85
N SER A 143 -0.47 -13.98 -7.57
CA SER A 143 0.13 -14.48 -6.33
C SER A 143 0.56 -15.94 -6.51
N ASP A 144 1.34 -16.50 -5.57
CA ASP A 144 1.69 -17.92 -5.62
C ASP A 144 0.45 -18.82 -5.51
N ALA A 145 -0.49 -18.46 -4.62
CA ALA A 145 -1.77 -19.15 -4.50
C ALA A 145 -2.56 -19.17 -5.82
N SER A 146 -2.70 -18.01 -6.48
CA SER A 146 -3.36 -17.94 -7.80
C SER A 146 -2.59 -18.70 -8.89
N THR A 147 -1.27 -18.78 -8.79
CA THR A 147 -0.41 -19.44 -9.77
C THR A 147 -0.63 -20.95 -9.78
N LEU A 148 -0.88 -21.56 -8.60
CA LEU A 148 -1.28 -22.97 -8.52
C LEU A 148 -2.56 -23.24 -9.33
N VAL A 149 -3.54 -22.34 -9.25
CA VAL A 149 -4.82 -22.46 -9.97
C VAL A 149 -4.65 -22.20 -11.47
N THR A 150 -3.86 -21.20 -11.88
CA THR A 150 -3.63 -20.90 -13.30
C THR A 150 -2.82 -21.98 -14.00
N ASN A 151 -1.84 -22.56 -13.31
CA ASN A 151 -1.12 -23.73 -13.79
C ASN A 151 -2.05 -24.93 -13.99
N ALA A 152 -3.02 -25.13 -13.10
CA ALA A 152 -4.00 -26.19 -13.26
C ALA A 152 -4.90 -25.99 -14.48
N PHE A 153 -5.24 -24.75 -14.86
CA PHE A 153 -5.95 -24.51 -16.12
C PHE A 153 -5.09 -24.89 -17.34
N ARG A 154 -3.78 -24.64 -17.31
CA ARG A 154 -2.88 -25.10 -18.38
C ARG A 154 -2.85 -26.62 -18.47
N GLU A 155 -2.74 -27.30 -17.33
CA GLU A 155 -2.78 -28.77 -17.28
C GLU A 155 -4.12 -29.33 -17.74
N LEU A 156 -5.24 -28.72 -17.33
CA LEU A 156 -6.58 -29.08 -17.79
C LEU A 156 -6.70 -28.95 -19.31
N SER A 157 -6.23 -27.84 -19.89
CA SER A 157 -6.24 -27.63 -21.35
C SER A 157 -5.40 -28.70 -22.06
N LYS A 158 -4.23 -29.03 -21.52
CA LYS A 158 -3.38 -30.09 -22.08
C LYS A 158 -4.11 -31.44 -22.08
N ARG A 159 -4.66 -31.86 -20.93
CA ARG A 159 -5.39 -33.14 -20.80
C ARG A 159 -6.66 -33.17 -21.66
N ALA A 160 -7.39 -32.07 -21.77
CA ALA A 160 -8.54 -31.95 -22.66
C ALA A 160 -8.11 -32.14 -24.14
N GLY A 161 -6.98 -31.56 -24.53
CA GLY A 161 -6.39 -31.76 -25.86
C GLY A 161 -6.00 -33.21 -26.14
N GLU A 162 -5.38 -33.88 -25.17
CA GLU A 162 -5.04 -35.31 -25.25
C GLU A 162 -6.29 -36.20 -25.41
N ARG A 163 -7.41 -35.82 -24.78
CA ARG A 163 -8.72 -36.48 -24.94
C ARG A 163 -9.46 -36.08 -26.23
N GLY A 164 -9.02 -35.04 -26.92
CA GLY A 164 -9.76 -34.46 -28.05
C GLY A 164 -11.06 -33.75 -27.64
N THR A 165 -11.17 -33.27 -26.40
CA THR A 165 -12.35 -32.57 -25.87
C THR A 165 -12.04 -31.10 -25.57
N LYS A 166 -13.09 -30.31 -25.32
CA LYS A 166 -12.99 -28.96 -24.76
C LYS A 166 -13.72 -28.87 -23.44
N VAL A 167 -13.20 -28.05 -22.53
CA VAL A 167 -13.76 -27.86 -21.18
C VAL A 167 -14.25 -26.42 -21.04
N VAL A 168 -15.47 -26.24 -20.52
CA VAL A 168 -16.05 -24.91 -20.29
C VAL A 168 -15.70 -24.42 -18.90
N VAL A 169 -14.96 -23.31 -18.80
CA VAL A 169 -14.53 -22.74 -17.53
C VAL A 169 -15.16 -21.36 -17.34
N LYS A 170 -15.89 -21.18 -16.24
CA LYS A 170 -16.45 -19.89 -15.86
C LYS A 170 -15.88 -19.43 -14.54
N MET A 171 -15.48 -18.17 -14.48
CA MET A 171 -14.93 -17.57 -13.27
C MET A 171 -15.66 -16.28 -12.92
N ILE A 172 -16.01 -16.12 -11.64
CA ILE A 172 -16.60 -14.90 -11.12
C ILE A 172 -15.76 -14.38 -9.96
N TYR A 173 -15.47 -13.08 -9.97
CA TYR A 173 -14.85 -12.38 -8.85
C TYR A 173 -15.47 -11.01 -8.59
N ASP A 174 -15.16 -10.40 -7.45
CA ASP A 174 -15.56 -9.04 -7.10
C ASP A 174 -14.40 -8.05 -7.21
N ARG A 175 -14.60 -7.00 -7.99
CA ARG A 175 -13.78 -5.79 -7.98
C ARG A 175 -14.67 -4.60 -8.35
N GLY A 176 -14.78 -3.63 -7.44
CA GLY A 176 -15.52 -2.39 -7.70
C GLY A 176 -15.08 -1.69 -8.99
N ASP A 177 -16.04 -1.37 -9.84
CA ASP A 177 -15.89 -0.68 -11.13
C ASP A 177 -17.07 0.29 -11.28
N PRO A 178 -16.85 1.57 -11.61
CA PRO A 178 -17.93 2.56 -11.70
C PRO A 178 -19.08 2.17 -12.65
N ARG A 179 -18.81 1.34 -13.66
CA ARG A 179 -19.84 0.83 -14.58
C ARG A 179 -20.87 -0.06 -13.89
N GLN A 180 -20.54 -0.60 -12.71
CA GLN A 180 -21.45 -1.41 -11.89
C GLN A 180 -22.59 -0.63 -11.25
N ALA A 181 -22.59 0.71 -11.36
CA ALA A 181 -23.79 1.51 -11.09
C ALA A 181 -24.94 1.20 -12.07
N TYR A 182 -24.65 0.67 -13.26
CA TYR A 182 -25.65 0.34 -14.29
C TYR A 182 -25.79 -1.17 -14.54
N ASP A 183 -24.67 -1.91 -14.57
CA ASP A 183 -24.67 -3.38 -14.68
C ASP A 183 -23.74 -3.97 -13.64
N ASN A 184 -24.30 -4.59 -12.61
CA ASN A 184 -23.53 -5.17 -11.51
C ASN A 184 -22.57 -6.28 -11.99
N ARG A 185 -22.81 -6.93 -13.13
CA ARG A 185 -22.05 -8.09 -13.64
C ARG A 185 -21.34 -7.75 -14.95
N LEU A 186 -20.10 -7.32 -14.86
CA LEU A 186 -19.31 -6.91 -16.02
C LEU A 186 -18.52 -8.07 -16.59
N ASP A 187 -18.60 -8.27 -17.90
CA ASP A 187 -17.71 -9.20 -18.60
C ASP A 187 -16.27 -8.68 -18.54
N VAL A 188 -15.33 -9.57 -18.26
CA VAL A 188 -13.91 -9.26 -18.16
C VAL A 188 -13.25 -9.75 -19.45
N PRO A 189 -12.85 -8.85 -20.36
CA PRO A 189 -12.22 -9.26 -21.61
C PRO A 189 -10.83 -9.86 -21.33
N GLU A 190 -10.34 -10.67 -22.26
CA GLU A 190 -9.04 -11.35 -22.17
C GLU A 190 -7.92 -10.42 -21.74
N LYS A 191 -7.74 -9.30 -22.45
CA LYS A 191 -6.74 -8.27 -22.11
C LYS A 191 -6.78 -7.81 -20.65
N LYS A 192 -7.95 -7.86 -20.00
CA LYS A 192 -8.11 -7.46 -18.58
C LYS A 192 -7.78 -8.62 -17.64
N TYR A 193 -8.20 -9.86 -17.94
CA TYR A 193 -7.90 -11.00 -17.08
C TYR A 193 -6.46 -11.54 -17.25
N THR A 194 -5.80 -11.27 -18.38
CA THR A 194 -4.39 -11.61 -18.62
C THR A 194 -3.43 -10.52 -18.11
N SER A 195 -3.95 -9.41 -17.59
CA SER A 195 -3.12 -8.34 -17.03
C SER A 195 -2.31 -8.80 -15.81
N ASP A 196 -1.22 -8.09 -15.50
CA ASP A 196 -0.32 -8.38 -14.37
C ASP A 196 -1.03 -8.54 -13.01
N LYS A 197 -2.22 -7.95 -12.86
CA LYS A 197 -3.01 -8.03 -11.62
C LYS A 197 -3.80 -9.33 -11.46
N VAL A 198 -4.14 -10.00 -12.55
CA VAL A 198 -5.04 -11.17 -12.55
C VAL A 198 -4.31 -12.41 -13.07
N GLN A 199 -3.56 -12.28 -14.17
CA GLN A 199 -2.74 -13.34 -14.78
C GLN A 199 -3.45 -14.69 -14.97
N LEU A 200 -4.73 -14.68 -15.34
CA LEU A 200 -5.34 -15.88 -15.91
C LEU A 200 -4.70 -16.16 -17.28
N PRO A 201 -4.59 -17.44 -17.70
CA PRO A 201 -3.94 -17.79 -18.96
C PRO A 201 -4.70 -17.18 -20.16
N PRO A 202 -3.98 -16.61 -21.15
CA PRO A 202 -4.59 -16.18 -22.41
C PRO A 202 -5.15 -17.37 -23.19
N ALA A 203 -6.07 -17.11 -24.12
CA ALA A 203 -6.80 -18.17 -24.82
C ALA A 203 -5.89 -19.05 -25.70
N ASP A 204 -4.75 -18.53 -26.15
CA ASP A 204 -3.75 -19.26 -26.94
C ASP A 204 -2.89 -20.22 -26.10
N GLU A 205 -2.69 -19.94 -24.81
CA GLU A 205 -2.03 -20.87 -23.88
C GLU A 205 -2.95 -22.04 -23.46
N VAL A 206 -4.26 -21.84 -23.51
CA VAL A 206 -5.26 -22.85 -23.11
C VAL A 206 -6.30 -23.15 -24.21
N PRO A 207 -5.88 -23.62 -25.40
CA PRO A 207 -6.75 -23.72 -26.59
C PRO A 207 -7.93 -24.70 -26.44
N ASN A 208 -7.86 -25.62 -25.47
CA ASN A 208 -8.90 -26.61 -25.20
C ASN A 208 -9.81 -26.21 -24.03
N ILE A 209 -9.69 -24.97 -23.53
CA ILE A 209 -10.59 -24.39 -22.54
C ILE A 209 -11.35 -23.22 -23.16
N ASP A 210 -12.65 -23.15 -22.88
CA ASP A 210 -13.46 -21.95 -23.09
C ASP A 210 -13.57 -21.18 -21.76
N LEU A 211 -12.69 -20.19 -21.58
CA LEU A 211 -12.61 -19.40 -20.36
C LEU A 211 -13.45 -18.11 -20.45
N GLN A 212 -14.43 -17.99 -19.56
CA GLN A 212 -15.27 -16.80 -19.42
C GLN A 212 -15.18 -16.23 -18.01
N VAL A 213 -15.00 -14.91 -17.91
CA VAL A 213 -14.73 -14.25 -16.63
C VAL A 213 -15.69 -13.08 -16.42
N VAL A 214 -16.35 -13.03 -15.25
CA VAL A 214 -17.28 -11.97 -14.85
C VAL A 214 -16.80 -11.31 -13.57
N ASN A 215 -16.92 -9.98 -13.53
CA ASN A 215 -16.71 -9.15 -12.36
C ASN A 215 -18.07 -8.72 -11.78
N TYR A 216 -18.42 -9.22 -10.59
CA TYR A 216 -19.70 -8.97 -9.94
C TYR A 216 -19.52 -8.17 -8.64
N HIS A 217 -20.13 -6.99 -8.59
CA HIS A 217 -20.21 -6.14 -7.40
C HIS A 217 -21.57 -5.41 -7.39
N ARG A 218 -22.15 -5.18 -6.20
CA ARG A 218 -23.43 -4.45 -6.04
C ARG A 218 -23.21 -3.18 -5.20
N PRO A 219 -22.87 -2.04 -5.82
CA PRO A 219 -22.66 -0.77 -5.11
C PRO A 219 -23.86 -0.42 -4.19
N LEU A 220 -23.67 0.23 -3.04
CA LEU A 220 -22.41 0.79 -2.50
C LEU A 220 -21.65 -0.19 -1.59
N PHE A 221 -22.33 -1.04 -0.81
CA PHE A 221 -21.69 -1.98 0.12
C PHE A 221 -21.86 -3.47 -0.24
N GLY A 222 -22.70 -3.77 -1.23
CA GLY A 222 -23.00 -5.14 -1.61
C GLY A 222 -21.84 -5.77 -2.37
N THR A 223 -21.30 -6.85 -1.85
CA THR A 223 -20.14 -7.54 -2.44
C THR A 223 -20.51 -8.97 -2.82
N PHE A 224 -19.95 -9.50 -3.90
CA PHE A 224 -19.95 -10.94 -4.16
C PHE A 224 -18.94 -11.59 -3.22
N HIS A 225 -19.33 -11.88 -1.98
CA HIS A 225 -18.46 -12.47 -0.97
C HIS A 225 -18.46 -14.01 -0.99
N ALA A 226 -18.81 -14.64 -2.11
CA ALA A 226 -18.87 -16.09 -2.20
C ALA A 226 -17.55 -16.72 -2.68
N LYS A 227 -17.18 -17.86 -2.10
CA LYS A 227 -16.02 -18.67 -2.51
C LYS A 227 -16.39 -20.14 -2.58
N PHE A 228 -16.53 -20.63 -3.80
CA PHE A 228 -16.91 -22.00 -4.06
C PHE A 228 -16.54 -22.39 -5.49
N MET A 229 -16.49 -23.68 -5.74
CA MET A 229 -16.17 -24.23 -7.04
C MET A 229 -17.12 -25.39 -7.35
N VAL A 230 -17.58 -25.52 -8.59
CA VAL A 230 -18.34 -26.67 -9.07
C VAL A 230 -17.58 -27.30 -10.22
N ILE A 231 -17.34 -28.61 -10.14
CA ILE A 231 -16.53 -29.36 -11.11
C ILE A 231 -17.41 -30.46 -11.70
N ASP A 232 -17.56 -30.43 -13.03
CA ASP A 232 -18.33 -31.37 -13.85
C ASP A 232 -19.76 -31.64 -13.34
N ARG A 233 -20.32 -30.72 -12.54
CA ARG A 233 -21.57 -30.93 -11.78
C ARG A 233 -21.56 -32.25 -10.99
N ARG A 234 -20.40 -32.65 -10.45
CA ARG A 234 -20.22 -33.84 -9.60
C ARG A 234 -19.57 -33.55 -8.26
N ILE A 235 -18.75 -32.50 -8.22
CA ILE A 235 -18.06 -32.05 -7.00
C ILE A 235 -18.38 -30.59 -6.77
N ALA A 236 -18.68 -30.24 -5.52
CA ALA A 236 -18.70 -28.86 -5.06
C ALA A 236 -17.61 -28.67 -3.99
N LEU A 237 -16.82 -27.60 -4.12
CA LEU A 237 -15.89 -27.16 -3.09
C LEU A 237 -16.45 -25.89 -2.46
N LEU A 238 -16.56 -25.85 -1.13
CA LEU A 238 -16.95 -24.66 -0.39
C LEU A 238 -15.82 -24.26 0.56
N GLN A 239 -15.33 -23.04 0.44
CA GLN A 239 -14.10 -22.60 1.12
C GLN A 239 -14.26 -21.24 1.78
N SER A 240 -13.45 -20.94 2.79
CA SER A 240 -13.45 -19.63 3.45
C SER A 240 -12.58 -18.58 2.76
N SER A 241 -11.72 -18.98 1.80
CA SER A 241 -10.59 -18.19 1.32
C SER A 241 -10.79 -17.50 -0.04
N ASN A 242 -10.25 -16.29 -0.14
CA ASN A 242 -9.98 -15.61 -1.41
C ASN A 242 -8.78 -16.25 -2.13
N VAL A 243 -8.60 -15.97 -3.42
CA VAL A 243 -7.42 -16.45 -4.18
C VAL A 243 -6.37 -15.33 -4.26
N GLN A 244 -5.50 -15.28 -3.24
CA GLN A 244 -4.43 -14.29 -3.05
C GLN A 244 -3.38 -14.80 -2.05
N ASP A 245 -2.15 -14.31 -2.02
CA ASP A 245 -1.26 -14.66 -0.90
C ASP A 245 -1.68 -13.94 0.40
N ASN A 246 -1.70 -14.67 1.52
CA ASN A 246 -2.03 -14.15 2.84
C ASN A 246 -1.52 -15.06 3.98
N ASP A 247 -1.80 -14.64 5.21
CA ASP A 247 -1.36 -15.28 6.46
C ASP A 247 -2.44 -16.12 7.17
N ASN A 248 -3.51 -16.47 6.47
CA ASN A 248 -4.68 -17.11 7.07
C ASN A 248 -4.54 -18.63 7.15
N LEU A 249 -4.99 -19.18 8.28
CA LEU A 249 -5.55 -20.52 8.36
C LEU A 249 -7.00 -20.49 7.87
N GLU A 250 -7.30 -21.34 6.90
CA GLU A 250 -8.57 -21.37 6.17
C GLU A 250 -9.20 -22.76 6.25
N MET A 251 -10.47 -22.87 5.88
CA MET A 251 -11.21 -24.13 5.84
C MET A 251 -11.85 -24.33 4.47
N MET A 252 -11.74 -25.55 3.92
CA MET A 252 -12.44 -25.99 2.72
C MET A 252 -13.07 -27.36 2.95
N VAL A 253 -14.23 -27.58 2.36
CA VAL A 253 -14.88 -28.88 2.32
C VAL A 253 -15.19 -29.28 0.88
N ARG A 254 -15.06 -30.57 0.59
CA ARG A 254 -15.49 -31.20 -0.66
C ARG A 254 -16.82 -31.90 -0.44
N LEU A 255 -17.78 -31.61 -1.31
CA LEU A 255 -19.14 -32.14 -1.27
C LEU A 255 -19.44 -32.87 -2.57
N GLU A 256 -20.16 -33.99 -2.47
CA GLU A 256 -20.55 -34.81 -3.63
C GLU A 256 -21.98 -35.35 -3.47
N GLY A 257 -22.56 -35.81 -4.58
CA GLY A 257 -23.93 -36.32 -4.64
C GLY A 257 -24.97 -35.24 -4.98
N PRO A 258 -26.26 -35.50 -4.73
CA PRO A 258 -27.36 -34.63 -5.18
C PRO A 258 -27.26 -33.17 -4.72
N ILE A 259 -26.65 -32.89 -3.56
CA ILE A 259 -26.42 -31.52 -3.08
C ILE A 259 -25.64 -30.64 -4.07
N VAL A 260 -24.82 -31.24 -4.95
CA VAL A 260 -24.07 -30.49 -5.97
C VAL A 260 -24.98 -29.79 -6.96
N ASP A 261 -26.21 -30.30 -7.20
CA ASP A 261 -27.19 -29.62 -8.03
C ASP A 261 -27.60 -28.25 -7.44
N ALA A 262 -27.63 -28.10 -6.11
CA ALA A 262 -27.91 -26.83 -5.44
C ALA A 262 -26.76 -25.81 -5.64
N PHE A 263 -25.51 -26.26 -5.53
CA PHE A 263 -24.34 -25.41 -5.81
C PHE A 263 -24.26 -25.02 -7.29
N TYR A 264 -24.58 -25.95 -8.18
CA TYR A 264 -24.63 -25.70 -9.61
C TYR A 264 -25.70 -24.65 -9.95
N ASP A 265 -26.91 -24.78 -9.39
CA ASP A 265 -27.96 -23.78 -9.55
C ASP A 265 -27.56 -22.40 -8.97
N THR A 266 -26.88 -22.41 -7.81
CA THR A 266 -26.30 -21.20 -7.20
C THR A 266 -25.25 -20.53 -8.09
N ALA A 267 -24.41 -21.31 -8.78
CA ALA A 267 -23.45 -20.82 -9.76
C ALA A 267 -24.14 -20.13 -10.95
N LEU A 268 -25.20 -20.74 -11.49
CA LEU A 268 -26.00 -20.16 -12.57
C LEU A 268 -26.63 -18.83 -12.14
N ILE A 269 -27.27 -18.79 -10.97
CA ILE A 269 -27.94 -17.57 -10.44
C ILE A 269 -26.90 -16.47 -10.15
N SER A 270 -25.75 -16.83 -9.57
CA SER A 270 -24.66 -15.89 -9.29
C SER A 270 -24.10 -15.30 -10.59
N TRP A 271 -23.86 -16.13 -11.61
CA TRP A 271 -23.43 -15.70 -12.94
C TRP A 271 -24.42 -14.73 -13.56
N GLY A 272 -25.72 -15.06 -13.52
CA GLY A 272 -26.85 -14.18 -13.78
C GLY A 272 -27.00 -13.60 -15.19
N LYS A 273 -26.00 -13.72 -16.07
CA LYS A 273 -26.01 -13.23 -17.46
C LYS A 273 -26.13 -14.38 -18.47
N HIS A 274 -26.41 -14.02 -19.72
CA HIS A 274 -26.37 -14.98 -20.84
C HIS A 274 -24.99 -15.65 -20.92
N PHE A 275 -24.97 -16.93 -21.27
CA PHE A 275 -23.73 -17.65 -21.53
C PHE A 275 -23.32 -17.47 -22.99
N ASN A 276 -22.06 -17.12 -23.25
CA ASN A 276 -21.52 -17.21 -24.61
C ASN A 276 -21.46 -18.67 -25.08
N THR A 277 -21.03 -19.54 -24.15
CA THR A 277 -21.05 -21.00 -24.30
C THR A 277 -21.74 -21.58 -23.07
N PRO A 278 -22.89 -22.25 -23.25
CA PRO A 278 -23.60 -22.89 -22.14
C PRO A 278 -22.76 -23.96 -21.45
N PHE A 279 -23.11 -24.27 -20.20
CA PHE A 279 -22.51 -25.38 -19.50
C PHE A 279 -22.94 -26.73 -20.11
N PRO A 280 -21.99 -27.60 -20.50
CA PRO A 280 -22.29 -28.91 -21.08
C PRO A 280 -23.17 -29.82 -20.21
N MET A 281 -23.09 -29.71 -18.87
CA MET A 281 -23.79 -30.60 -17.95
C MET A 281 -25.17 -30.10 -17.51
N LEU A 282 -25.76 -29.09 -18.19
CA LEU A 282 -27.11 -28.58 -17.89
C LEU A 282 -28.17 -29.69 -17.81
N SER A 283 -28.11 -30.68 -18.70
CA SER A 283 -29.03 -31.83 -18.76
C SER A 283 -28.58 -33.06 -17.96
N SER A 284 -27.46 -32.98 -17.22
CA SER A 284 -26.85 -34.11 -16.49
C SER A 284 -26.75 -33.83 -14.98
N PRO A 285 -27.88 -33.86 -14.23
CA PRO A 285 -27.90 -33.57 -12.80
C PRO A 285 -27.02 -34.52 -11.99
N ALA A 286 -26.44 -34.01 -10.90
CA ALA A 286 -25.61 -34.77 -9.98
C ALA A 286 -26.40 -35.93 -9.36
N ALA A 287 -27.70 -35.73 -9.10
CA ALA A 287 -28.58 -36.77 -8.57
C ALA A 287 -28.70 -38.03 -9.46
N GLY A 288 -28.35 -37.95 -10.75
CA GLY A 288 -28.38 -39.07 -11.69
C GLY A 288 -27.09 -39.88 -11.76
N ALA A 289 -26.06 -39.56 -10.95
CA ALA A 289 -24.74 -40.21 -11.02
C ALA A 289 -24.21 -40.56 -9.62
N PRO A 290 -23.39 -41.63 -9.49
CA PRO A 290 -22.75 -41.96 -8.23
C PRO A 290 -21.71 -40.89 -7.84
N PRO A 291 -21.51 -40.62 -6.53
CA PRO A 291 -20.44 -39.75 -6.05
C PRO A 291 -19.05 -40.22 -6.53
N PRO A 292 -18.21 -39.34 -7.10
CA PRO A 292 -16.87 -39.69 -7.58
C PRO A 292 -15.97 -40.41 -6.55
N SER A 293 -16.03 -40.03 -5.27
CA SER A 293 -15.20 -40.67 -4.25
C SER A 293 -15.63 -42.10 -3.94
N LEU A 294 -16.88 -42.46 -4.22
CA LEU A 294 -17.38 -43.84 -4.05
C LEU A 294 -17.06 -44.71 -5.27
N SER A 295 -17.06 -44.16 -6.49
CA SER A 295 -16.73 -44.91 -7.70
C SER A 295 -15.23 -45.26 -7.81
N MET A 296 -14.35 -44.43 -7.24
CA MET A 296 -12.90 -44.72 -7.19
C MET A 296 -12.53 -45.82 -6.18
N MET A 297 -13.37 -46.12 -5.19
CA MET A 297 -13.11 -47.22 -4.24
C MET A 297 -13.19 -48.61 -4.89
N ASP A 298 -13.94 -48.76 -5.99
CA ASP A 298 -14.03 -50.01 -6.76
C ASP A 298 -12.84 -50.23 -7.70
N VAL A 299 -11.98 -49.22 -7.91
CA VAL A 299 -10.84 -49.27 -8.82
C VAL A 299 -9.54 -48.89 -8.10
N SER A 300 -9.10 -49.70 -7.14
CA SER A 300 -7.69 -49.68 -6.72
C SER A 300 -7.15 -51.08 -6.41
N HIS A 301 -6.74 -51.76 -7.49
CA HIS A 301 -5.52 -52.57 -7.46
C HIS A 301 -4.32 -51.64 -7.60
N GLY A 302 -3.45 -51.60 -6.58
CA GLY A 302 -2.20 -50.86 -6.60
C GLY A 302 -1.44 -51.00 -5.29
N GLN A 303 -0.61 -52.03 -5.21
CA GLN A 303 0.37 -52.27 -4.14
C GLN A 303 1.46 -51.18 -4.11
N GLU A 304 2.05 -50.98 -2.92
CA GLU A 304 3.41 -50.44 -2.70
C GLU A 304 3.69 -48.94 -2.95
N ALA A 305 3.20 -48.07 -2.07
CA ALA A 305 3.87 -46.78 -1.79
C ALA A 305 3.76 -46.34 -0.32
N GLN A 306 3.54 -47.27 0.62
CA GLN A 306 3.61 -46.99 2.04
C GLN A 306 5.09 -46.79 2.45
N GLY A 307 5.58 -45.54 2.34
CA GLY A 307 6.90 -45.18 2.86
C GLY A 307 7.68 -44.13 2.06
N LEU A 308 7.28 -43.82 0.82
CA LEU A 308 7.98 -42.84 -0.01
C LEU A 308 7.46 -41.41 0.28
N SER A 309 8.39 -40.49 0.55
CA SER A 309 8.10 -39.06 0.66
C SER A 309 7.73 -38.54 -0.72
N LEU A 310 6.48 -38.12 -0.92
CA LEU A 310 6.05 -37.45 -2.15
C LEU A 310 6.58 -36.00 -2.16
N PRO A 311 7.06 -35.48 -3.30
CA PRO A 311 7.47 -34.09 -3.42
C PRO A 311 6.27 -33.15 -3.25
N GLU A 312 6.50 -31.95 -2.70
CA GLU A 312 5.44 -30.96 -2.52
C GLU A 312 4.99 -30.39 -3.87
N HIS A 313 3.68 -30.22 -4.06
CA HIS A 313 3.16 -29.47 -5.21
C HIS A 313 3.46 -27.97 -4.99
N THR A 314 4.31 -27.40 -5.82
CA THR A 314 4.67 -25.97 -5.79
C THR A 314 4.33 -25.30 -7.12
N THR A 315 4.46 -23.97 -7.19
CA THR A 315 4.25 -23.20 -8.42
C THR A 315 5.25 -23.56 -9.53
N THR A 316 6.44 -24.05 -9.16
CA THR A 316 7.52 -24.44 -10.09
C THR A 316 7.65 -25.95 -10.30
N ASP A 317 7.19 -26.77 -9.36
CA ASP A 317 7.21 -28.23 -9.43
C ASP A 317 5.79 -28.77 -9.17
N GLN A 318 5.06 -28.99 -10.27
CA GLN A 318 3.61 -29.25 -10.24
C GLN A 318 3.33 -30.76 -10.18
N HIS A 319 2.47 -31.18 -9.26
CA HIS A 319 2.10 -32.57 -9.07
C HIS A 319 0.58 -32.73 -8.99
N TYR A 320 -0.05 -33.33 -9.99
CA TYR A 320 -1.51 -33.49 -10.04
C TYR A 320 -1.90 -34.94 -9.74
N ASP A 321 -2.41 -35.18 -8.52
CA ASP A 321 -2.74 -36.50 -7.98
C ASP A 321 -4.09 -37.01 -8.53
N SER A 322 -4.20 -38.33 -8.72
CA SER A 322 -5.39 -38.98 -9.29
C SER A 322 -6.60 -39.01 -8.36
N ASP A 323 -6.37 -39.04 -7.04
CA ASP A 323 -7.41 -39.10 -6.03
C ASP A 323 -7.05 -38.31 -4.77
N ILE A 324 -8.05 -38.14 -3.87
CA ILE A 324 -7.89 -37.36 -2.64
C ILE A 324 -6.96 -38.00 -1.60
N LYS A 325 -6.69 -39.31 -1.70
CA LYS A 325 -5.84 -40.05 -0.77
C LYS A 325 -4.38 -39.73 -1.04
N ASP A 326 -3.99 -39.74 -2.30
CA ASP A 326 -2.64 -39.34 -2.73
C ASP A 326 -2.38 -37.86 -2.44
N GLU A 327 -3.38 -36.99 -2.67
CA GLU A 327 -3.30 -35.58 -2.29
C GLU A 327 -3.04 -35.40 -0.78
N ALA A 328 -3.83 -36.08 0.05
CA ALA A 328 -3.66 -36.01 1.50
C ALA A 328 -2.32 -36.58 1.95
N GLN A 329 -1.86 -37.68 1.34
CA GLN A 329 -0.54 -38.25 1.61
C GLN A 329 0.58 -37.26 1.29
N ARG A 330 0.48 -36.55 0.15
CA ARG A 330 1.46 -35.56 -0.27
C ARG A 330 1.52 -34.38 0.70
N VAL A 331 0.37 -33.75 0.98
CA VAL A 331 0.31 -32.55 1.85
C VAL A 331 0.65 -32.90 3.30
N ASN A 332 -0.03 -33.89 3.89
CA ASN A 332 0.24 -34.28 5.28
C ASN A 332 1.66 -34.86 5.45
N GLY A 333 2.25 -35.42 4.38
CA GLY A 333 3.62 -35.91 4.38
C GLY A 333 4.68 -34.83 4.59
N THR A 334 4.42 -33.58 4.17
CA THR A 334 5.34 -32.44 4.34
C THR A 334 5.62 -32.08 5.80
N LEU A 335 4.74 -32.52 6.71
CA LEU A 335 4.80 -32.24 8.14
C LEU A 335 5.66 -33.24 8.93
N LYS A 336 6.28 -34.22 8.26
CA LYS A 336 7.24 -35.12 8.89
C LYS A 336 8.56 -34.38 9.19
N PRO A 337 9.08 -34.44 10.43
CA PRO A 337 10.37 -33.85 10.76
C PRO A 337 11.51 -34.51 9.99
N ARG A 338 12.47 -33.71 9.54
CA ARG A 338 13.75 -34.19 8.98
C ARG A 338 14.63 -34.78 10.11
N PRO A 339 15.63 -35.63 9.81
CA PRO A 339 16.53 -36.15 10.84
C PRO A 339 17.20 -35.01 11.64
N GLY A 340 17.04 -35.04 12.96
CA GLY A 340 17.56 -34.01 13.87
C GLY A 340 16.73 -32.72 13.97
N GLU A 341 15.62 -32.61 13.25
CA GLU A 341 14.71 -31.46 13.28
C GLU A 341 13.70 -31.56 14.44
N PRO A 342 13.44 -30.49 15.20
CA PRO A 342 12.35 -30.43 16.18
C PRO A 342 10.97 -30.69 15.55
N LYS A 343 10.03 -31.28 16.30
CA LYS A 343 8.67 -31.58 15.79
C LYS A 343 7.89 -30.32 15.37
N THR A 344 8.15 -29.16 15.99
CA THR A 344 7.49 -27.89 15.64
C THR A 344 7.99 -27.30 14.32
N SER A 345 9.25 -27.53 13.94
CA SER A 345 9.85 -26.92 12.74
C SER A 345 9.15 -27.26 11.41
N PRO A 346 8.73 -28.50 11.11
CA PRO A 346 7.95 -28.77 9.90
C PRO A 346 6.60 -28.04 9.87
N VAL A 347 5.96 -27.86 11.03
CA VAL A 347 4.71 -27.09 11.16
C VAL A 347 4.96 -25.61 10.86
N THR A 348 5.98 -25.01 11.46
CA THR A 348 6.37 -23.62 11.17
C THR A 348 6.71 -23.43 9.70
N ARG A 349 7.46 -24.35 9.10
CA ARG A 349 7.78 -24.32 7.66
C ARG A 349 6.51 -24.36 6.81
N HIS A 350 5.56 -25.23 7.14
CA HIS A 350 4.32 -25.39 6.39
C HIS A 350 3.39 -24.17 6.52
N LEU A 351 3.32 -23.55 7.70
CA LEU A 351 2.53 -22.33 7.94
C LEU A 351 3.18 -21.05 7.36
N ASN A 352 4.47 -21.10 7.00
CA ASN A 352 5.17 -20.01 6.36
C ASN A 352 4.88 -20.01 4.85
N THR A 353 3.92 -19.17 4.46
CA THR A 353 3.63 -18.87 3.05
C THR A 353 4.55 -17.75 2.54
N THR A 354 4.39 -17.37 1.27
CA THR A 354 5.14 -16.27 0.62
C THR A 354 5.06 -14.94 1.36
N THR A 355 3.98 -14.66 2.08
CA THR A 355 3.79 -13.40 2.82
C THR A 355 4.48 -13.38 4.18
N GLN A 356 4.78 -14.55 4.77
CA GLN A 356 5.41 -14.65 6.08
C GLN A 356 6.55 -15.68 6.17
N PRO A 357 7.55 -15.64 5.27
CA PRO A 357 8.55 -16.70 5.13
C PRO A 357 9.42 -16.90 6.38
N ASN A 358 9.55 -15.85 7.20
CA ASN A 358 10.47 -15.78 8.33
C ASN A 358 9.78 -15.85 9.70
N THR A 359 8.50 -16.26 9.77
CA THR A 359 7.84 -16.40 11.08
C THR A 359 8.38 -17.63 11.79
N THR A 360 8.76 -17.48 13.06
CA THR A 360 9.26 -18.55 13.91
C THR A 360 8.15 -19.08 14.82
N GLY A 361 8.14 -20.39 15.05
CA GLY A 361 7.28 -21.02 16.06
C GLY A 361 7.92 -21.05 17.45
N ASP A 362 7.15 -20.73 18.48
CA ASP A 362 7.53 -20.84 19.90
C ASP A 362 6.82 -22.00 20.63
N ALA A 363 5.93 -22.74 19.96
CA ALA A 363 5.24 -23.89 20.55
C ALA A 363 6.20 -25.03 20.93
N PRO A 364 6.07 -25.61 22.13
CA PRO A 364 6.86 -26.76 22.54
C PRO A 364 6.58 -27.98 21.65
N ASN A 365 7.58 -28.85 21.49
CA ASN A 365 7.45 -30.05 20.66
C ASN A 365 6.32 -31.00 21.13
N SER A 366 5.95 -30.96 22.42
CA SER A 366 4.83 -31.73 22.97
C SER A 366 3.49 -31.36 22.33
N ASP A 367 3.33 -30.12 21.87
CA ASP A 367 2.09 -29.68 21.21
C ASP A 367 1.91 -30.37 19.85
N GLN A 368 2.98 -30.95 19.32
CA GLN A 368 3.01 -31.71 18.06
C GLN A 368 2.92 -33.23 18.28
N ASP A 369 2.72 -33.69 19.52
CA ASP A 369 2.47 -35.12 19.79
C ASP A 369 1.17 -35.59 19.13
N ILE A 370 0.18 -34.70 19.04
CA ILE A 370 -0.91 -34.81 18.08
C ILE A 370 -0.50 -33.99 16.85
N PRO A 371 -0.08 -34.65 15.75
CA PRO A 371 0.49 -33.95 14.61
C PRO A 371 -0.57 -33.13 13.88
N MET A 372 -0.18 -31.97 13.35
CA MET A 372 -1.00 -31.23 12.40
C MET A 372 -1.38 -32.15 11.23
N THR A 373 -2.65 -32.12 10.81
CA THR A 373 -3.18 -32.87 9.67
C THR A 373 -4.03 -31.94 8.81
N PRO A 374 -3.42 -31.19 7.88
CA PRO A 374 -4.11 -30.26 7.00
C PRO A 374 -5.28 -30.88 6.24
N TYR A 375 -5.09 -32.08 5.68
CA TYR A 375 -6.09 -32.80 4.87
C TYR A 375 -6.66 -33.96 5.68
N THR A 376 -7.93 -33.84 6.09
CA THR A 376 -8.67 -34.88 6.79
C THR A 376 -9.66 -35.54 5.84
N ILE A 377 -9.38 -36.79 5.46
CA ILE A 377 -10.32 -37.63 4.70
C ILE A 377 -11.33 -38.23 5.67
N SER A 378 -12.61 -38.00 5.41
CA SER A 378 -13.68 -38.62 6.17
C SER A 378 -13.70 -40.13 5.90
N PRO A 379 -13.91 -40.99 6.93
CA PRO A 379 -14.22 -42.39 6.69
C PRO A 379 -15.42 -42.54 5.74
N PRO A 380 -15.51 -43.62 4.94
CA PRO A 380 -16.69 -43.89 4.14
C PRO A 380 -17.96 -43.80 5.00
N HIS A 381 -18.92 -42.99 4.58
CA HIS A 381 -20.14 -42.76 5.32
C HIS A 381 -21.33 -42.62 4.36
N GLU A 382 -22.53 -42.92 4.84
CA GLU A 382 -23.75 -42.73 4.08
C GLU A 382 -24.02 -41.24 3.82
N THR A 383 -24.89 -40.97 2.86
CA THR A 383 -25.36 -39.61 2.62
C THR A 383 -26.16 -39.10 3.82
N PHE A 384 -26.14 -37.78 4.05
CA PHE A 384 -26.88 -37.14 5.15
C PHE A 384 -27.56 -35.84 4.69
N PRO A 385 -28.58 -35.35 5.42
CA PRO A 385 -29.31 -34.13 5.08
C PRO A 385 -28.42 -32.88 5.04
N MET A 386 -28.64 -32.05 4.04
CA MET A 386 -27.92 -30.79 3.81
C MET A 386 -28.87 -29.72 3.27
N ALA A 387 -28.60 -28.44 3.54
CA ALA A 387 -29.33 -27.34 2.92
C ALA A 387 -28.42 -26.15 2.62
N LEU A 388 -28.67 -25.44 1.52
CA LEU A 388 -28.02 -24.17 1.25
C LEU A 388 -28.76 -23.04 1.98
N VAL A 389 -28.05 -22.33 2.85
CA VAL A 389 -28.56 -21.20 3.65
C VAL A 389 -27.77 -19.95 3.30
N ASN A 390 -27.93 -19.53 2.04
CA ASN A 390 -27.20 -18.42 1.44
C ASN A 390 -27.88 -17.07 1.75
N ARG A 391 -27.25 -16.00 1.27
CA ARG A 391 -27.89 -14.69 1.12
C ARG A 391 -27.51 -14.03 -0.20
N GLU A 392 -28.38 -13.18 -0.73
CA GLU A 392 -28.05 -12.27 -1.83
C GLU A 392 -27.25 -11.04 -1.35
N PRO A 393 -26.51 -10.35 -2.24
CA PRO A 393 -25.81 -9.12 -1.87
C PRO A 393 -26.80 -7.96 -1.74
N TRP A 394 -26.54 -7.03 -0.82
CA TRP A 394 -27.38 -5.86 -0.56
C TRP A 394 -26.55 -4.57 -0.55
N GLY A 395 -26.81 -3.72 -1.54
CA GLY A 395 -26.01 -2.52 -1.80
C GLY A 395 -26.35 -1.29 -0.96
N ALA A 396 -27.55 -1.23 -0.37
CA ALA A 396 -28.00 -0.03 0.34
C ALA A 396 -27.23 0.15 1.66
N PRO A 397 -26.84 1.39 2.02
CA PRO A 397 -26.05 1.68 3.22
C PRO A 397 -26.90 1.69 4.49
N ASN A 398 -27.56 0.57 4.78
CA ASN A 398 -28.41 0.38 5.94
C ASN A 398 -28.42 -1.08 6.41
N HIS A 399 -28.96 -1.32 7.60
CA HIS A 399 -29.07 -2.65 8.21
C HIS A 399 -30.43 -3.30 8.01
N SER A 400 -31.16 -2.99 6.92
CA SER A 400 -32.52 -3.51 6.72
C SER A 400 -32.57 -4.91 6.09
N SER A 401 -31.48 -5.35 5.45
CA SER A 401 -31.40 -6.68 4.80
C SER A 401 -31.04 -7.78 5.80
N ILE A 402 -32.00 -8.07 6.68
CA ILE A 402 -31.86 -9.08 7.75
C ILE A 402 -32.67 -10.35 7.51
N TYR A 403 -33.69 -10.29 6.65
CA TYR A 403 -34.59 -11.39 6.38
C TYR A 403 -34.06 -12.25 5.23
N THR A 404 -33.02 -13.04 5.50
CA THR A 404 -32.35 -13.92 4.53
C THR A 404 -32.17 -15.33 5.09
N PRO A 405 -32.07 -16.38 4.25
CA PRO A 405 -31.89 -17.75 4.72
C PRO A 405 -30.66 -17.92 5.62
N GLN A 406 -29.53 -17.30 5.28
CA GLN A 406 -28.33 -17.29 6.13
C GLN A 406 -28.63 -16.79 7.54
N ASN A 407 -29.19 -15.59 7.65
CA ASN A 407 -29.38 -14.93 8.94
C ASN A 407 -30.39 -15.69 9.79
N ALA A 408 -31.48 -16.16 9.17
CA ALA A 408 -32.48 -16.99 9.84
C ALA A 408 -31.87 -18.32 10.31
N ALA A 409 -31.00 -18.95 9.51
CA ALA A 409 -30.33 -20.18 9.90
C ALA A 409 -29.41 -19.98 11.11
N PHE A 410 -28.58 -18.93 11.12
CA PHE A 410 -27.72 -18.63 12.27
C PHE A 410 -28.52 -18.36 13.55
N LEU A 411 -29.57 -17.53 13.46
CA LEU A 411 -30.41 -17.18 14.62
C LEU A 411 -31.17 -18.41 15.14
N SER A 412 -31.79 -19.17 14.24
CA SER A 412 -32.54 -20.38 14.61
C SER A 412 -31.63 -21.45 15.21
N ALA A 413 -30.42 -21.62 14.68
CA ALA A 413 -29.41 -22.53 15.22
C ALA A 413 -29.02 -22.17 16.66
N ILE A 414 -28.80 -20.88 16.95
CA ILE A 414 -28.47 -20.39 18.30
C ILE A 414 -29.68 -20.53 19.24
N GLN A 415 -30.87 -20.22 18.76
CA GLN A 415 -32.11 -20.25 19.58
C GLN A 415 -32.52 -21.68 19.95
N ASN A 416 -32.28 -22.66 19.08
CA ASN A 416 -32.64 -24.06 19.31
C ASN A 416 -31.51 -24.92 19.88
N ALA A 417 -30.33 -24.35 20.14
CA ALA A 417 -29.23 -25.07 20.80
C ALA A 417 -29.62 -25.49 22.23
N GLU A 418 -29.33 -26.74 22.58
CA GLU A 418 -29.65 -27.32 23.90
C GLU A 418 -28.43 -27.50 24.81
N HIS A 419 -27.24 -27.70 24.24
CA HIS A 419 -26.06 -28.11 25.00
C HIS A 419 -24.83 -27.25 24.70
N SER A 420 -24.51 -27.04 23.42
CA SER A 420 -23.30 -26.34 23.02
C SER A 420 -23.42 -25.62 21.68
N ILE A 421 -22.78 -24.45 21.59
CA ILE A 421 -22.55 -23.72 20.36
C ILE A 421 -21.03 -23.54 20.23
N PHE A 422 -20.45 -23.99 19.13
CA PHE A 422 -19.07 -23.69 18.75
C PHE A 422 -19.10 -22.76 17.54
N ILE A 423 -18.34 -21.66 17.59
CA ILE A 423 -18.19 -20.70 16.52
C ILE A 423 -16.70 -20.50 16.26
N GLN A 424 -16.27 -20.57 15.01
CA GLN A 424 -14.99 -20.04 14.57
C GLN A 424 -15.22 -19.08 13.41
N THR A 425 -14.80 -17.83 13.58
CA THR A 425 -15.03 -16.75 12.60
C THR A 425 -13.94 -15.69 12.74
N PRO A 426 -13.46 -15.05 11.65
CA PRO A 426 -12.46 -13.98 11.77
C PRO A 426 -12.99 -12.81 12.61
N ASN A 427 -14.25 -12.43 12.39
CA ASN A 427 -14.92 -11.32 13.05
C ASN A 427 -16.33 -11.71 13.49
N MET A 428 -16.70 -11.29 14.69
CA MET A 428 -18.03 -11.47 15.25
C MET A 428 -18.51 -10.16 15.87
N ASN A 429 -19.31 -9.40 15.13
CA ASN A 429 -19.87 -8.13 15.61
C ASN A 429 -21.26 -7.81 15.03
N ALA A 430 -21.94 -8.74 14.35
CA ALA A 430 -23.30 -8.46 13.90
C ALA A 430 -24.24 -8.34 15.11
N GLU A 431 -24.86 -7.16 15.28
CA GLU A 431 -25.74 -6.87 16.43
C GLU A 431 -26.84 -7.92 16.68
N PRO A 432 -27.52 -8.47 15.64
CA PRO A 432 -28.61 -9.42 15.84
C PRO A 432 -28.19 -10.74 16.48
N LEU A 433 -26.89 -11.08 16.48
CA LEU A 433 -26.38 -12.32 17.04
C LEU A 433 -26.14 -12.25 18.55
N LEU A 434 -25.94 -11.06 19.11
CA LEU A 434 -25.37 -10.91 20.45
C LEU A 434 -26.34 -11.32 21.55
N GLU A 435 -27.57 -10.81 21.50
CA GLU A 435 -28.59 -11.18 22.49
C GLU A 435 -28.98 -12.66 22.40
N PRO A 436 -29.21 -13.27 21.21
CA PRO A 436 -29.45 -14.71 21.11
C PRO A 436 -28.33 -15.58 21.71
N LEU A 437 -27.06 -15.18 21.58
CA LEU A 437 -25.95 -15.89 22.21
C LEU A 437 -25.99 -15.77 23.74
N LEU A 438 -26.30 -14.59 24.27
CA LEU A 438 -26.47 -14.37 25.71
C LEU A 438 -27.66 -15.18 26.26
N GLU A 439 -28.78 -15.21 25.52
CA GLU A 439 -29.94 -16.05 25.87
C GLU A 439 -29.57 -17.52 25.90
N ALA A 440 -28.79 -18.02 24.92
CA ALA A 440 -28.33 -19.41 24.93
C ALA A 440 -27.49 -19.72 26.20
N VAL A 441 -26.56 -18.84 26.56
CA VAL A 441 -25.78 -18.95 27.80
C VAL A 441 -26.67 -19.01 29.04
N ARG A 442 -27.67 -18.12 29.13
CA ARG A 442 -28.64 -18.06 30.24
C ARG A 442 -29.52 -19.32 30.30
N ARG A 443 -29.85 -19.94 29.16
CA ARG A 443 -30.57 -21.23 29.07
C ARG A 443 -29.72 -22.43 29.50
N GLY A 444 -28.41 -22.26 29.69
CA GLY A 444 -27.51 -23.33 30.11
C GLY A 444 -26.60 -23.89 29.01
N VAL A 445 -26.65 -23.31 27.80
CA VAL A 445 -25.84 -23.74 26.65
C VAL A 445 -24.41 -23.22 26.78
N VAL A 446 -23.41 -24.07 26.50
CA VAL A 446 -22.01 -23.64 26.46
C VAL A 446 -21.70 -23.01 25.10
N VAL A 447 -21.34 -21.73 25.08
CA VAL A 447 -20.98 -21.00 23.86
C VAL A 447 -19.47 -20.83 23.80
N THR A 448 -18.82 -21.40 22.78
CA THR A 448 -17.38 -21.31 22.53
C THR A 448 -17.12 -20.55 21.24
N CYS A 449 -16.34 -19.47 21.29
CA CYS A 449 -16.01 -18.66 20.12
C CYS A 449 -14.50 -18.57 19.91
N TYR A 450 -14.01 -18.95 18.73
CA TYR A 450 -12.64 -18.75 18.27
C TYR A 450 -12.62 -17.57 17.28
N LEU A 451 -12.05 -16.45 17.71
CA LEU A 451 -12.01 -15.18 16.99
C LEU A 451 -10.58 -14.85 16.57
N CYS A 452 -10.40 -14.05 15.51
CA CYS A 452 -9.07 -13.61 15.13
C CYS A 452 -8.74 -12.24 15.73
N LEU A 453 -7.62 -12.13 16.43
CA LEU A 453 -7.20 -10.86 17.04
C LEU A 453 -6.82 -9.84 15.96
N GLY A 454 -7.47 -8.68 15.97
CA GLY A 454 -7.11 -7.56 15.10
C GLY A 454 -7.63 -7.62 13.66
N TYR A 455 -8.46 -8.62 13.32
CA TYR A 455 -8.78 -8.93 11.94
C TYR A 455 -9.71 -7.88 11.33
N ASN A 456 -9.23 -7.07 10.39
CA ASN A 456 -9.98 -5.95 9.81
C ASN A 456 -10.52 -4.95 10.85
N ASP A 457 -9.90 -4.81 12.04
CA ASP A 457 -10.35 -3.91 13.11
C ASP A 457 -10.65 -2.49 12.61
N ALA A 458 -9.82 -2.02 11.69
CA ALA A 458 -10.01 -0.78 10.96
C ALA A 458 -11.40 -0.61 10.34
N GLY A 459 -11.82 -1.61 9.55
CA GLY A 459 -13.13 -1.65 8.92
C GLY A 459 -14.24 -1.82 9.96
N GLN A 460 -14.01 -2.62 11.01
CA GLN A 460 -14.99 -2.85 12.06
C GLN A 460 -15.25 -1.63 12.96
N LEU A 461 -14.34 -0.65 12.96
CA LEU A 461 -14.50 0.62 13.67
C LEU A 461 -15.23 1.69 12.85
N LEU A 462 -15.46 1.48 11.54
CA LEU A 462 -16.20 2.44 10.72
C LEU A 462 -17.63 2.65 11.26
N PRO A 463 -18.25 3.83 11.00
CA PRO A 463 -19.64 4.05 11.35
C PRO A 463 -20.54 2.90 10.88
N PHE A 464 -21.47 2.48 11.74
CA PHE A 464 -22.35 1.34 11.53
C PHE A 464 -21.72 -0.07 11.60
N GLN A 465 -20.41 -0.25 11.84
CA GLN A 465 -19.78 -1.59 11.85
C GLN A 465 -19.69 -2.27 13.23
N ASN A 466 -20.27 -1.68 14.29
CA ASN A 466 -20.46 -2.28 15.63
C ASN A 466 -19.20 -2.67 16.44
N GLY A 467 -17.98 -2.37 15.98
CA GLY A 467 -16.75 -2.47 16.77
C GLY A 467 -15.97 -3.79 16.61
N THR A 468 -14.80 -3.88 17.26
CA THR A 468 -13.84 -4.99 17.11
C THR A 468 -14.22 -6.22 17.94
N ASN A 469 -13.56 -7.37 17.70
CA ASN A 469 -13.77 -8.60 18.48
C ASN A 469 -13.55 -8.40 19.99
N GLU A 470 -12.56 -7.59 20.38
CA GLU A 470 -12.27 -7.30 21.80
C GLU A 470 -13.43 -6.53 22.46
N MET A 471 -13.99 -5.55 21.75
CA MET A 471 -15.17 -4.79 22.22
C MET A 471 -16.40 -5.69 22.36
N ILE A 472 -16.62 -6.59 21.41
CA ILE A 472 -17.76 -7.52 21.45
C ILE A 472 -17.59 -8.56 22.56
N SER A 473 -16.38 -9.08 22.74
CA SER A 473 -16.06 -10.02 23.83
C SER A 473 -16.31 -9.38 25.19
N ASN A 474 -15.84 -8.13 25.38
CA ASN A 474 -16.12 -7.35 26.57
C ASN A 474 -17.61 -7.16 26.82
N ARG A 475 -18.36 -6.77 25.78
CA ARG A 475 -19.80 -6.56 25.88
C ARG A 475 -20.54 -7.84 26.26
N LEU A 476 -20.21 -8.98 25.66
CA LEU A 476 -20.84 -10.26 25.98
C LEU A 476 -20.57 -10.68 27.43
N TYR A 477 -19.32 -10.63 27.90
CA TYR A 477 -19.01 -10.97 29.29
C TYR A 477 -19.63 -10.00 30.31
N SER A 478 -19.68 -8.71 29.99
CA SER A 478 -20.27 -7.67 30.86
C SER A 478 -21.79 -7.78 30.99
N SER A 479 -22.46 -8.37 29.99
CA SER A 479 -23.92 -8.60 29.99
C SER A 479 -24.37 -9.86 30.74
N LEU A 480 -23.45 -10.65 31.27
CA LEU A 480 -23.74 -11.82 32.11
C LEU A 480 -23.59 -11.45 33.58
N GLU A 481 -24.54 -11.85 34.41
CA GLU A 481 -24.62 -11.41 35.81
C GLU A 481 -23.88 -12.37 36.74
N THR A 482 -24.06 -13.68 36.51
CA THR A 482 -23.57 -14.72 37.41
C THR A 482 -22.24 -15.35 36.94
N GLN A 483 -21.47 -15.89 37.88
CA GLN A 483 -20.24 -16.62 37.54
C GLN A 483 -20.53 -17.91 36.74
N GLU A 484 -21.69 -18.53 36.99
CA GLU A 484 -22.14 -19.73 36.28
C GLU A 484 -22.41 -19.42 34.80
N GLU A 485 -23.13 -18.33 34.51
CA GLU A 485 -23.32 -17.84 33.15
C GLU A 485 -21.98 -17.54 32.47
N ARG A 486 -21.09 -16.77 33.14
CA ARG A 486 -19.76 -16.44 32.59
C ARG A 486 -18.92 -17.69 32.29
N SER A 487 -19.08 -18.78 33.04
CA SER A 487 -18.34 -20.04 32.80
C SER A 487 -18.79 -20.80 31.54
N ARG A 488 -20.01 -20.51 31.05
CA ARG A 488 -20.56 -21.09 29.83
C ARG A 488 -20.17 -20.32 28.57
N LEU A 489 -19.79 -19.05 28.68
CA LEU A 489 -19.23 -18.27 27.58
C LEU A 489 -17.70 -18.41 27.55
N ARG A 490 -17.16 -18.95 26.47
CA ARG A 490 -15.72 -19.23 26.31
C ARG A 490 -15.20 -18.63 25.02
N ILE A 491 -14.60 -17.45 25.12
CA ILE A 491 -14.04 -16.75 23.95
C ILE A 491 -12.51 -16.96 23.92
N TYR A 492 -11.98 -17.22 22.72
CA TYR A 492 -10.57 -17.43 22.47
C TYR A 492 -10.12 -16.60 21.26
N ASN A 493 -8.94 -16.01 21.34
CA ASN A 493 -8.22 -15.48 20.19
C ASN A 493 -7.42 -16.59 19.52
N TYR A 494 -7.44 -16.63 18.19
CA TYR A 494 -6.74 -17.62 17.37
C TYR A 494 -5.24 -17.68 17.71
N VAL A 495 -4.75 -18.90 17.92
CA VAL A 495 -3.33 -19.21 18.11
C VAL A 495 -2.96 -20.32 17.14
N ALA A 496 -2.03 -20.05 16.23
CA ALA A 496 -1.57 -21.01 15.25
C ALA A 496 -0.88 -22.22 15.90
N LYS A 497 -0.80 -23.34 15.18
CA LYS A 497 -0.27 -24.62 15.69
C LYS A 497 1.19 -24.57 16.15
N ASP A 498 1.95 -23.58 15.65
CA ASP A 498 3.34 -23.35 16.01
C ASP A 498 3.54 -22.22 17.02
N GLN A 499 2.46 -21.63 17.56
CA GLN A 499 2.51 -20.51 18.49
C GLN A 499 1.96 -20.86 19.89
N THR A 500 2.40 -20.11 20.90
CA THR A 500 1.85 -20.14 22.28
C THR A 500 1.07 -18.88 22.66
N LYS A 501 0.86 -17.96 21.71
CA LYS A 501 0.12 -16.70 21.93
C LYS A 501 -0.53 -16.20 20.65
N PRO A 502 -1.64 -15.45 20.74
CA PRO A 502 -2.25 -14.86 19.56
C PRO A 502 -1.35 -13.78 18.98
N ILE A 503 -1.30 -13.70 17.64
CA ILE A 503 -0.59 -12.64 16.93
C ILE A 503 -1.64 -11.73 16.30
N HIS A 504 -1.52 -10.43 16.55
CA HIS A 504 -2.44 -9.45 15.99
C HIS A 504 -2.34 -9.41 14.46
N ASN A 505 -3.48 -9.41 13.75
CA ASN A 505 -3.54 -9.46 12.28
C ASN A 505 -2.77 -8.33 11.57
N LYS A 506 -2.55 -7.18 12.25
CA LYS A 506 -1.70 -6.09 11.73
C LYS A 506 -0.29 -6.55 11.31
N PHE A 507 0.23 -7.62 11.92
CA PHE A 507 1.56 -8.13 11.62
C PHE A 507 1.60 -9.07 10.42
N LYS A 508 0.44 -9.55 9.94
CA LYS A 508 0.31 -10.46 8.79
C LYS A 508 1.21 -11.70 8.88
N ARG A 509 1.14 -12.41 10.01
CA ARG A 509 1.98 -13.60 10.28
C ARG A 509 1.17 -14.88 10.50
N ARG A 510 0.13 -14.80 11.34
CA ARG A 510 -0.72 -15.93 11.73
C ARG A 510 -2.11 -15.40 11.99
N SER A 511 -3.00 -15.59 11.04
CA SER A 511 -4.40 -15.18 11.14
C SER A 511 -5.33 -16.36 10.89
N CYS A 512 -6.61 -16.20 11.19
CA CYS A 512 -7.61 -17.22 10.92
C CYS A 512 -8.79 -16.58 10.20
N HIS A 513 -9.28 -17.26 9.18
CA HIS A 513 -10.38 -16.78 8.35
C HIS A 513 -11.44 -17.86 8.06
N ILE A 514 -11.43 -18.94 8.84
CA ILE A 514 -12.48 -19.98 8.87
C ILE A 514 -13.84 -19.35 9.25
N LYS A 515 -14.95 -19.82 8.65
CA LYS A 515 -16.33 -19.51 9.09
C LYS A 515 -17.10 -20.81 9.33
N LEU A 516 -17.34 -21.12 10.60
CA LEU A 516 -17.98 -22.36 11.03
C LEU A 516 -18.80 -22.12 12.30
N MET A 517 -20.00 -22.68 12.34
CA MET A 517 -20.83 -22.80 13.53
C MET A 517 -21.26 -24.26 13.69
N ILE A 518 -21.09 -24.86 14.87
CA ILE A 518 -21.54 -26.22 15.20
C ILE A 518 -22.46 -26.15 16.42
N ILE A 519 -23.62 -26.79 16.33
CA ILE A 519 -24.66 -26.84 17.35
C ILE A 519 -24.79 -28.26 17.87
N ASP A 520 -24.66 -28.41 19.19
CA ASP A 520 -24.80 -29.65 19.95
C ASP A 520 -23.95 -30.82 19.43
N GLY A 521 -22.92 -30.53 18.63
CA GLY A 521 -22.11 -31.53 17.95
C GLY A 521 -22.88 -32.36 16.91
N LYS A 522 -24.03 -31.88 16.43
CA LYS A 522 -24.96 -32.61 15.55
C LYS A 522 -25.23 -31.89 14.23
N VAL A 523 -25.50 -30.59 14.30
CA VAL A 523 -25.84 -29.73 13.15
C VAL A 523 -24.77 -28.66 13.01
N ALA A 524 -24.40 -28.29 11.79
CA ALA A 524 -23.39 -27.26 11.57
C ALA A 524 -23.69 -26.39 10.35
N ILE A 525 -23.25 -25.14 10.40
CA ILE A 525 -23.26 -24.20 9.28
C ILE A 525 -21.81 -23.84 8.94
N GLN A 526 -21.40 -24.12 7.71
CA GLN A 526 -20.06 -23.80 7.19
C GLN A 526 -20.19 -23.05 5.87
N GLY A 527 -19.34 -22.05 5.62
CA GLY A 527 -19.39 -21.32 4.36
C GLY A 527 -18.55 -20.07 4.29
N ASN A 528 -19.11 -19.04 3.66
CA ASN A 528 -18.43 -17.78 3.37
C ASN A 528 -18.78 -16.65 4.36
N GLY A 529 -19.94 -16.73 5.01
CA GLY A 529 -20.45 -15.65 5.87
C GLY A 529 -19.67 -15.51 7.17
N ASN A 530 -19.03 -14.35 7.37
CA ASN A 530 -18.58 -13.95 8.70
C ASN A 530 -19.79 -13.69 9.59
N LEU A 531 -19.56 -13.65 10.90
CA LEU A 531 -20.56 -13.19 11.87
C LEU A 531 -20.41 -11.68 12.15
N ASP A 532 -19.94 -10.93 11.15
CA ASP A 532 -19.73 -9.49 11.21
C ASP A 532 -20.82 -8.70 10.46
N THR A 533 -20.88 -7.40 10.71
CA THR A 533 -21.87 -6.48 10.15
C THR A 533 -21.90 -6.57 8.62
N GLN A 534 -20.74 -6.56 7.96
CA GLN A 534 -20.67 -6.63 6.50
C GLN A 534 -21.32 -7.91 5.94
N SER A 535 -20.96 -9.09 6.46
CA SER A 535 -21.56 -10.37 6.03
C SER A 535 -23.01 -10.52 6.46
N PHE A 536 -23.42 -9.87 7.55
CA PHE A 536 -24.79 -9.96 8.08
C PHE A 536 -25.78 -8.98 7.44
N TYR A 537 -25.31 -7.95 6.73
CA TYR A 537 -26.21 -6.98 6.08
C TYR A 537 -25.99 -6.80 4.58
N HIS A 538 -24.80 -7.07 4.03
CA HIS A 538 -24.44 -6.55 2.70
C HIS A 538 -23.88 -7.57 1.72
N SER A 539 -23.07 -8.52 2.19
CA SER A 539 -22.39 -9.47 1.30
C SER A 539 -23.34 -10.50 0.69
N GLN A 540 -23.04 -11.01 -0.50
CA GLN A 540 -23.56 -12.30 -0.98
C GLN A 540 -22.71 -13.41 -0.37
N GLU A 541 -23.36 -14.40 0.24
CA GLU A 541 -22.66 -15.47 0.95
C GLU A 541 -23.27 -16.82 0.58
N ILE A 542 -22.43 -17.85 0.47
CA ILE A 542 -22.88 -19.23 0.29
C ILE A 542 -22.50 -20.02 1.54
N ASN A 543 -23.48 -20.70 2.12
CA ASN A 543 -23.28 -21.52 3.31
C ASN A 543 -24.08 -22.81 3.21
N ILE A 544 -23.52 -23.88 3.76
CA ILE A 544 -24.18 -25.17 3.87
C ILE A 544 -24.53 -25.45 5.34
N LEU A 545 -25.79 -25.78 5.57
CA LEU A 545 -26.29 -26.40 6.79
C LEU A 545 -26.19 -27.92 6.61
N ILE A 546 -25.58 -28.62 7.58
CA ILE A 546 -25.45 -30.08 7.56
C ILE A 546 -26.04 -30.72 8.82
N ASP A 547 -26.54 -31.94 8.67
CA ASP A 547 -27.02 -32.77 9.78
C ASP A 547 -26.20 -34.06 9.89
N SER A 548 -25.07 -33.98 10.58
CA SER A 548 -24.18 -35.14 10.73
C SER A 548 -23.29 -34.99 11.97
N PRO A 549 -23.59 -35.74 13.05
CA PRO A 549 -22.74 -35.77 14.23
C PRO A 549 -21.32 -36.28 13.94
N LEU A 550 -21.18 -37.18 12.95
CA LEU A 550 -19.89 -37.70 12.50
C LEU A 550 -19.01 -36.57 11.96
N ILE A 551 -19.55 -35.77 11.03
CA ILE A 551 -18.82 -34.67 10.40
C ILE A 551 -18.58 -33.54 11.39
N CYS A 552 -19.56 -33.19 12.22
CA CYS A 552 -19.39 -32.17 13.27
C CYS A 552 -18.23 -32.51 14.21
N ARG A 553 -18.11 -33.78 14.64
CA ARG A 553 -16.99 -34.24 15.46
C ARG A 553 -15.67 -34.18 14.69
N SER A 554 -15.64 -34.67 13.46
CA SER A 554 -14.45 -34.62 12.59
C SER A 554 -13.94 -33.19 12.38
N TRP A 555 -14.83 -32.22 12.20
CA TRP A 555 -14.49 -30.81 12.08
C TRP A 555 -13.89 -30.23 13.36
N LEU A 556 -14.49 -30.49 14.53
CA LEU A 556 -13.94 -30.06 15.82
C LEU A 556 -12.55 -30.66 16.07
N GLU A 557 -12.35 -31.95 15.76
CA GLU A 557 -11.06 -32.63 15.89
C GLU A 557 -10.01 -32.04 14.93
N THR A 558 -10.38 -31.83 13.66
CA THR A 558 -9.48 -31.28 12.64
C THR A 558 -9.07 -29.84 12.97
N ILE A 559 -10.03 -29.01 13.39
CA ILE A 559 -9.76 -27.64 13.83
C ILE A 559 -8.79 -27.62 15.00
N ASN A 560 -9.06 -28.35 16.07
CA ASN A 560 -8.20 -28.36 17.26
C ASN A 560 -6.83 -29.01 17.01
N ARG A 561 -6.73 -29.90 16.01
CA ARG A 561 -5.46 -30.50 15.60
C ARG A 561 -4.54 -29.51 14.87
N ASN A 562 -5.13 -28.58 14.11
CA ASN A 562 -4.40 -27.67 13.23
C ASN A 562 -4.16 -26.27 13.80
N GLN A 563 -4.45 -26.07 15.09
CA GLN A 563 -4.18 -24.82 15.80
C GLN A 563 -4.00 -25.07 17.30
N ASN A 564 -3.43 -24.11 18.05
CA ASN A 564 -3.31 -24.18 19.51
C ASN A 564 -4.30 -23.24 20.25
N THR A 565 -5.31 -22.71 19.54
CA THR A 565 -6.30 -21.76 20.08
C THR A 565 -6.91 -22.20 21.40
N MET A 566 -7.30 -23.47 21.55
CA MET A 566 -7.88 -23.97 22.80
C MET A 566 -6.89 -23.94 23.98
N LEU A 567 -5.61 -24.17 23.71
CA LEU A 567 -4.56 -24.27 24.72
C LEU A 567 -4.14 -22.89 25.23
N TYR A 568 -3.97 -21.94 24.30
CA TYR A 568 -3.33 -20.66 24.62
C TYR A 568 -4.19 -19.43 24.31
N GLY A 569 -5.34 -19.58 23.66
CA GLY A 569 -6.10 -18.46 23.12
C GLY A 569 -7.11 -17.83 24.08
N ALA A 570 -7.33 -18.36 25.28
CA ALA A 570 -8.44 -17.94 26.14
C ALA A 570 -8.36 -16.45 26.50
N VAL A 571 -9.45 -15.72 26.31
CA VAL A 571 -9.55 -14.32 26.75
C VAL A 571 -10.01 -14.25 28.21
N SER A 572 -9.69 -13.16 28.89
CA SER A 572 -10.11 -12.88 30.26
C SER A 572 -11.62 -12.61 30.30
N PRO A 573 -12.40 -13.32 31.14
CA PRO A 573 -13.82 -13.00 31.34
C PRO A 573 -14.07 -11.66 32.05
N LYS A 574 -13.03 -10.99 32.55
CA LYS A 574 -13.16 -9.71 33.26
C LYS A 574 -13.32 -8.54 32.31
N ASP A 575 -12.64 -8.59 31.18
CA ASP A 575 -12.55 -7.49 30.22
C ASP A 575 -12.69 -7.96 28.76
N GLY A 576 -12.73 -9.25 28.48
CA GLY A 576 -12.88 -9.81 27.13
C GLY A 576 -11.61 -9.72 26.28
N CYS A 577 -10.47 -9.34 26.85
CA CYS A 577 -9.18 -9.25 26.17
C CYS A 577 -8.29 -10.45 26.49
N TRP A 578 -7.35 -10.78 25.60
CA TRP A 578 -6.33 -11.79 25.90
C TRP A 578 -5.21 -11.15 26.72
N HIS A 579 -4.69 -11.88 27.70
CA HIS A 579 -3.56 -11.45 28.53
C HIS A 579 -2.52 -12.56 28.58
N ASP A 580 -1.25 -12.16 28.47
CA ASP A 580 -0.14 -13.08 28.62
C ASP A 580 -0.16 -13.70 30.01
N THR A 581 -0.12 -15.03 30.08
CA THR A 581 -0.25 -15.77 31.35
C THR A 581 0.94 -15.55 32.29
N VAL A 582 2.08 -15.08 31.78
CA VAL A 582 3.30 -14.81 32.54
C VAL A 582 3.40 -13.32 32.88
N THR A 583 3.21 -12.42 31.91
CA THR A 583 3.42 -10.97 32.12
C THR A 583 2.14 -10.21 32.49
N GLY A 584 0.96 -10.74 32.17
CA GLY A 584 -0.33 -10.06 32.31
C GLY A 584 -0.63 -9.00 31.23
N GLU A 585 0.31 -8.78 30.31
CA GLU A 585 0.18 -7.77 29.25
C GLU A 585 -0.75 -8.23 28.12
N VAL A 586 -1.41 -7.29 27.46
CA VAL A 586 -2.18 -7.56 26.24
C VAL A 586 -1.22 -7.71 25.04
N PRO A 587 -1.59 -8.47 23.99
CA PRO A 587 -0.73 -8.66 22.83
C PRO A 587 -0.42 -7.34 22.14
N GLU A 588 0.81 -7.21 21.62
CA GLU A 588 1.21 -6.01 20.89
C GLU A 588 0.24 -5.71 19.73
N GLY A 589 -0.27 -4.47 19.69
CA GLY A 589 -1.22 -4.03 18.68
C GLY A 589 -2.70 -4.21 19.01
N SER A 590 -3.03 -4.93 20.09
CA SER A 590 -4.39 -4.91 20.66
C SER A 590 -4.84 -3.47 20.90
N ILE A 591 -6.09 -3.20 20.53
CA ILE A 591 -6.72 -1.89 20.72
C ILE A 591 -7.47 -1.88 22.07
N GLY A 592 -7.78 -3.06 22.60
CA GLY A 592 -8.55 -3.24 23.82
C GLY A 592 -10.01 -2.81 23.64
N VAL A 593 -10.68 -2.59 24.77
CA VAL A 593 -12.13 -2.33 24.81
C VAL A 593 -12.50 -0.86 24.59
N ASN A 594 -11.52 0.05 24.68
CA ASN A 594 -11.72 1.47 24.48
C ASN A 594 -10.76 2.00 23.41
N PRO A 595 -11.21 2.09 22.15
CA PRO A 595 -10.33 2.45 21.05
C PRO A 595 -9.98 3.96 21.02
N GLY A 596 -10.56 4.76 21.93
CA GLY A 596 -10.41 6.22 22.03
C GLY A 596 -11.44 7.01 21.21
N ARG A 597 -11.57 8.31 21.45
CA ARG A 597 -12.42 9.20 20.62
C ARG A 597 -11.85 9.27 19.19
N PHE A 598 -12.70 9.11 18.17
CA PHE A 598 -12.33 9.09 16.74
C PHE A 598 -11.46 7.89 16.29
N SER A 599 -11.56 6.74 16.95
CA SER A 599 -10.80 5.53 16.61
C SER A 599 -10.99 5.00 15.17
N TRP A 600 -12.13 5.28 14.53
CA TRP A 600 -12.36 5.00 13.12
C TRP A 600 -11.34 5.69 12.19
N ALA A 601 -10.74 6.81 12.63
CA ALA A 601 -9.65 7.47 11.91
C ALA A 601 -8.30 6.74 12.07
N LYS A 602 -8.08 5.95 13.13
CA LYS A 602 -6.88 5.12 13.32
C LYS A 602 -6.89 3.87 12.45
N GLY A 603 -8.07 3.36 12.10
CA GLY A 603 -8.23 2.18 11.24
C GLY A 603 -7.72 2.37 9.81
N MET A 604 -7.69 3.60 9.30
CA MET A 604 -7.30 3.86 7.91
C MET A 604 -5.79 4.02 7.68
N SER A 605 -4.94 3.96 8.72
CA SER A 605 -3.50 4.12 8.51
C SER A 605 -2.83 2.79 8.21
N HIS A 606 -2.66 2.48 6.92
CA HIS A 606 -1.40 1.84 6.53
C HIS A 606 -0.24 2.67 7.14
N PRO A 607 0.85 2.05 7.63
CA PRO A 607 2.00 2.83 8.04
C PRO A 607 2.49 3.65 6.84
N TYR A 608 2.93 4.89 7.08
CA TYR A 608 3.55 5.69 6.01
C TYR A 608 4.79 4.97 5.48
N ASP A 609 5.04 5.12 4.18
CA ASP A 609 6.19 4.50 3.52
C ASP A 609 7.50 4.78 4.30
N PRO A 610 8.40 3.81 4.44
CA PRO A 610 9.57 3.93 5.31
C PRO A 610 10.41 5.21 5.13
N PRO A 611 10.65 5.74 3.92
CA PRO A 611 11.38 6.99 3.75
C PRO A 611 10.68 8.21 4.38
N ILE A 612 9.34 8.24 4.37
CA ILE A 612 8.55 9.30 4.99
C ILE A 612 8.72 9.24 6.51
N LYS A 613 8.64 8.04 7.08
CA LYS A 613 8.87 7.82 8.51
C LYS A 613 10.31 8.21 8.90
N ALA A 614 11.31 7.82 8.12
CA ALA A 614 12.71 8.12 8.41
C ALA A 614 13.01 9.63 8.47
N ILE A 615 12.40 10.43 7.59
CA ILE A 615 12.49 11.89 7.65
C ILE A 615 11.85 12.41 8.94
N THR A 616 10.65 11.95 9.28
CA THR A 616 9.94 12.35 10.50
C THR A 616 10.74 11.98 11.75
N ASP A 617 11.24 10.75 11.85
CA ASP A 617 12.08 10.30 12.96
C ASP A 617 13.34 11.17 13.10
N TYR A 618 13.97 11.54 11.98
CA TYR A 618 15.12 12.44 11.97
C TYR A 618 14.75 13.87 12.43
N LEU A 619 13.59 14.39 12.06
CA LEU A 619 13.16 15.73 12.48
C LEU A 619 12.90 15.78 13.99
N TYR A 620 12.14 14.83 14.53
CA TYR A 620 11.63 14.87 15.90
C TYR A 620 12.56 14.25 16.95
N HIS A 621 13.44 13.33 16.55
CA HIS A 621 14.20 12.53 17.52
C HIS A 621 15.72 12.62 17.36
N TYR A 622 16.23 13.11 16.22
CA TYR A 622 17.67 13.31 16.06
C TYR A 622 18.13 14.62 16.72
N ASN A 623 19.00 14.49 17.71
CA ASN A 623 19.62 15.60 18.42
C ASN A 623 20.98 15.96 17.80
N ILE A 624 21.14 17.21 17.37
CA ILE A 624 22.39 17.69 16.75
C ILE A 624 23.38 18.13 17.85
N THR A 625 24.45 17.37 18.02
CA THR A 625 25.50 17.63 19.03
C THR A 625 26.80 18.17 18.46
N ASP A 626 26.99 18.11 17.13
CA ASP A 626 28.22 18.50 16.46
C ASP A 626 28.29 20.04 16.24
N SER A 627 29.18 20.72 16.96
CA SER A 627 29.39 22.17 16.84
C SER A 627 29.91 22.60 15.46
N SER A 628 30.60 21.72 14.74
CA SER A 628 31.10 22.01 13.39
C SER A 628 29.96 22.14 12.39
N ALA A 629 28.86 21.40 12.60
CA ALA A 629 27.65 21.52 11.78
C ALA A 629 26.98 22.89 11.94
N TYR A 630 26.89 23.41 13.16
CA TYR A 630 26.37 24.77 13.41
C TYR A 630 27.28 25.86 12.84
N THR A 631 28.60 25.66 12.88
CA THR A 631 29.57 26.60 12.27
C THR A 631 29.38 26.65 10.74
N ALA A 632 29.24 25.48 10.11
CA ALA A 632 28.95 25.38 8.68
C ALA A 632 27.59 26.00 8.34
N ALA A 633 26.55 25.75 9.16
CA ALA A 633 25.22 26.33 8.97
C ALA A 633 25.22 27.87 9.07
N ARG A 634 26.01 28.48 9.98
CA ARG A 634 26.15 29.95 10.03
C ARG A 634 26.79 30.51 8.77
N THR A 635 27.83 29.83 8.27
CA THR A 635 28.47 30.21 7.01
C THR A 635 27.48 30.12 5.85
N ALA A 636 26.73 29.02 5.76
CA ALA A 636 25.70 28.83 4.75
C ALA A 636 24.60 29.90 4.83
N LEU A 637 24.09 30.20 6.04
CA LEU A 637 23.09 31.25 6.27
C LEU A 637 23.57 32.62 5.76
N LEU A 638 24.78 33.03 6.15
CA LEU A 638 25.37 34.32 5.76
C LEU A 638 25.66 34.39 4.25
N ASP A 639 26.22 33.33 3.67
CA ASP A 639 26.47 33.26 2.22
C ASP A 639 25.16 33.40 1.44
N THR A 640 24.15 32.64 1.84
CA THR A 640 22.83 32.62 1.20
C THR A 640 22.14 33.98 1.25
N LEU A 641 22.12 34.64 2.41
CA LEU A 641 21.57 35.99 2.53
C LEU A 641 22.40 37.03 1.77
N SER A 642 23.72 36.85 1.68
CA SER A 642 24.57 37.71 0.85
C SER A 642 24.26 37.56 -0.64
N CYS A 643 23.97 36.34 -1.11
CA CYS A 643 23.51 36.09 -2.48
C CYS A 643 22.16 36.75 -2.74
N ALA A 644 21.23 36.73 -1.77
CA ALA A 644 19.97 37.45 -1.88
C ALA A 644 20.16 38.97 -2.07
N ILE A 645 21.08 39.57 -1.32
CA ILE A 645 21.46 40.99 -1.45
C ILE A 645 22.06 41.27 -2.83
N GLU A 646 22.96 40.39 -3.30
CA GLU A 646 23.58 40.53 -4.60
C GLU A 646 22.56 40.49 -5.73
N THR A 647 21.65 39.52 -5.72
CA THR A 647 20.57 39.41 -6.71
C THR A 647 19.66 40.62 -6.69
N ALA A 648 19.21 41.06 -5.50
CA ALA A 648 18.37 42.25 -5.35
C ALA A 648 19.06 43.51 -5.91
N SER A 649 20.37 43.62 -5.75
CA SER A 649 21.14 44.78 -6.21
C SER A 649 21.46 44.74 -7.71
N LYS A 650 21.78 43.56 -8.24
CA LYS A 650 22.39 43.41 -9.58
C LYS A 650 21.45 42.87 -10.66
N SER A 651 20.31 42.26 -10.31
CA SER A 651 19.40 41.66 -11.29
C SER A 651 18.07 42.40 -11.40
N PRO A 652 17.88 43.25 -12.43
CA PRO A 652 16.57 43.83 -12.75
C PRO A 652 15.50 42.76 -13.05
N GLU A 653 15.86 41.68 -13.75
CA GLU A 653 14.93 40.62 -14.13
C GLU A 653 14.38 39.88 -12.91
N ALA A 654 15.24 39.57 -11.93
CA ALA A 654 14.81 38.94 -10.68
C ALA A 654 13.86 39.87 -9.91
N ARG A 655 14.17 41.17 -9.84
CA ARG A 655 13.34 42.16 -9.14
C ARG A 655 11.92 42.26 -9.71
N ASN A 656 11.72 42.02 -11.00
CA ASN A 656 10.40 42.04 -11.63
C ASN A 656 9.47 40.91 -11.15
N LEU A 657 10.00 39.87 -10.50
CA LEU A 657 9.23 38.74 -9.97
C LEU A 657 8.81 38.94 -8.50
N LEU A 658 9.37 39.94 -7.82
CA LEU A 658 9.22 40.16 -6.39
C LEU A 658 7.98 40.99 -6.04
N GLY A 659 7.55 40.89 -4.78
CA GLY A 659 6.45 41.69 -4.23
C GLY A 659 5.11 40.95 -4.21
N PRO A 660 4.05 41.56 -3.67
CA PRO A 660 2.76 40.89 -3.56
C PRO A 660 2.16 40.62 -4.94
N CYS A 661 1.44 39.49 -5.10
CA CYS A 661 0.74 39.15 -6.35
C CYS A 661 -0.24 40.25 -6.79
N VAL A 662 -0.83 40.96 -5.81
CA VAL A 662 -1.64 42.15 -6.05
C VAL A 662 -0.91 43.36 -5.45
N PRO A 663 -0.46 44.33 -6.28
CA PRO A 663 0.19 45.53 -5.77
C PRO A 663 -0.67 46.25 -4.72
N GLY A 664 -0.06 46.61 -3.59
CA GLY A 664 -0.75 47.28 -2.47
C GLY A 664 -1.32 46.33 -1.40
N THR A 665 -1.18 45.00 -1.54
CA THR A 665 -1.54 44.07 -0.46
C THR A 665 -0.76 44.38 0.82
N VAL A 666 -1.47 44.47 1.93
CA VAL A 666 -0.92 44.60 3.28
C VAL A 666 -1.11 43.28 4.01
N VAL A 667 -0.02 42.68 4.50
CA VAL A 667 -0.05 41.44 5.28
C VAL A 667 0.36 41.76 6.72
N PRO A 668 -0.59 41.81 7.68
CA PRO A 668 -0.27 42.00 9.08
C PRO A 668 0.71 40.92 9.55
N ASN A 669 1.78 41.34 10.24
CA ASN A 669 2.82 40.43 10.75
C ASN A 669 3.49 39.57 9.67
N GLY A 670 3.40 39.97 8.39
CA GLY A 670 4.00 39.24 7.29
C GLY A 670 5.53 39.18 7.36
N PHE A 671 6.09 38.21 6.63
CA PHE A 671 7.51 38.06 6.42
C PHE A 671 8.11 39.30 5.77
N LYS A 672 9.18 39.82 6.35
CA LYS A 672 9.94 40.94 5.79
C LYS A 672 11.05 40.43 4.89
N LEU A 673 10.91 40.64 3.57
CA LEU A 673 11.84 40.10 2.58
C LEU A 673 13.19 40.85 2.63
N PRO A 674 14.32 40.15 2.92
CA PRO A 674 15.67 40.72 2.91
C PRO A 674 15.99 41.55 1.67
N ALA A 675 16.78 42.62 1.84
CA ALA A 675 17.21 43.55 0.79
C ALA A 675 16.08 44.31 0.07
N THR A 676 14.85 44.25 0.57
CA THR A 676 13.69 44.94 -0.03
C THR A 676 12.85 45.64 1.04
N ARG A 677 11.78 46.30 0.59
CA ARG A 677 10.74 46.90 1.46
C ARG A 677 9.47 46.06 1.53
N TYR A 678 9.46 44.87 0.91
CA TYR A 678 8.27 44.04 0.86
C TYR A 678 7.99 43.37 2.21
N GLN A 679 6.71 43.34 2.57
CA GLN A 679 6.18 42.54 3.66
C GLN A 679 5.10 41.62 3.07
N LEU A 680 5.32 40.31 3.15
CA LEU A 680 4.60 39.31 2.38
C LEU A 680 4.04 38.22 3.31
N ASP A 681 3.04 37.48 2.85
CA ASP A 681 2.66 36.22 3.52
C ASP A 681 3.81 35.20 3.38
N PRO A 682 3.89 34.17 4.26
CA PRO A 682 5.01 33.23 4.25
C PRO A 682 5.12 32.40 2.95
N VAL A 683 4.03 32.25 2.18
CA VAL A 683 4.01 31.51 0.91
C VAL A 683 4.68 32.36 -0.17
N LYS A 684 4.22 33.60 -0.41
CA LYS A 684 4.88 34.51 -1.36
C LYS A 684 6.29 34.91 -0.91
N GLY A 685 6.50 35.04 0.40
CA GLY A 685 7.80 35.27 1.00
C GLY A 685 8.82 34.18 0.68
N ALA A 686 8.41 32.91 0.72
CA ALA A 686 9.26 31.79 0.34
C ALA A 686 9.61 31.81 -1.15
N PHE A 687 8.66 32.17 -2.03
CA PHE A 687 8.95 32.35 -3.45
C PHE A 687 10.01 33.44 -3.65
N ASP A 688 9.79 34.63 -3.10
CA ASP A 688 10.62 35.80 -3.34
C ASP A 688 12.04 35.67 -2.79
N LEU A 689 12.17 35.15 -1.57
CA LEU A 689 13.48 34.90 -1.01
C LEU A 689 14.20 33.80 -1.81
N GLY A 690 13.48 32.77 -2.27
CA GLY A 690 14.06 31.72 -3.12
C GLY A 690 14.56 32.26 -4.47
N VAL A 691 13.82 33.17 -5.10
CA VAL A 691 14.29 33.90 -6.28
C VAL A 691 15.58 34.65 -5.95
N LEU A 692 15.59 35.46 -4.90
CA LEU A 692 16.77 36.26 -4.54
C LEU A 692 18.00 35.39 -4.26
N ILE A 693 17.83 34.25 -3.58
CA ILE A 693 18.92 33.32 -3.27
C ILE A 693 19.49 32.69 -4.55
N ARG A 694 18.61 32.19 -5.44
CA ARG A 694 18.99 31.24 -6.49
C ARG A 694 19.25 31.87 -7.85
N TYR A 695 18.72 33.06 -8.14
CA TYR A 695 18.64 33.58 -9.53
C TYR A 695 19.98 33.70 -10.23
N LEU A 696 21.01 34.22 -9.54
CA LEU A 696 22.36 34.40 -10.07
C LEU A 696 23.23 33.14 -9.99
N ASP A 697 22.68 32.01 -9.53
CA ASP A 697 23.39 30.74 -9.37
C ASP A 697 24.69 30.83 -8.57
N HIS A 698 24.74 31.75 -7.60
CA HIS A 698 25.94 32.05 -6.81
C HIS A 698 25.88 31.47 -5.40
N ASN A 699 24.79 30.80 -5.03
CA ASN A 699 24.63 30.12 -3.74
C ASN A 699 25.34 28.75 -3.72
N ASP A 700 25.27 28.05 -2.59
CA ASP A 700 25.97 26.77 -2.40
C ASP A 700 25.53 25.68 -3.38
N ALA A 701 26.30 24.59 -3.46
CA ALA A 701 25.96 23.44 -4.29
C ALA A 701 26.43 22.13 -3.66
N LEU A 702 25.69 21.06 -3.94
CA LEU A 702 26.05 19.69 -3.63
C LEU A 702 25.83 18.80 -4.84
N GLY A 703 26.87 18.03 -5.18
CA GLY A 703 26.86 17.07 -6.28
C GLY A 703 26.62 15.63 -5.81
N GLY A 704 25.86 14.85 -6.58
CA GLY A 704 25.57 13.44 -6.34
C GLY A 704 25.09 12.76 -7.63
N ALA A 705 24.31 11.68 -7.52
CA ALA A 705 23.53 11.16 -8.63
C ALA A 705 22.49 12.18 -9.13
N GLU A 706 21.99 13.01 -8.21
CA GLU A 706 21.29 14.26 -8.49
C GLU A 706 22.11 15.46 -8.00
N TRP A 707 21.87 16.63 -8.59
CA TRP A 707 22.54 17.88 -8.24
C TRP A 707 21.57 18.82 -7.54
N GLY A 708 22.07 19.81 -6.81
CA GLY A 708 21.24 20.93 -6.38
C GLY A 708 21.87 21.78 -5.30
N HIS A 709 21.04 22.65 -4.74
CA HIS A 709 21.47 23.72 -3.85
C HIS A 709 20.68 23.65 -2.55
N PRO A 710 21.23 23.02 -1.50
CA PRO A 710 20.52 22.89 -0.23
C PRO A 710 20.16 24.23 0.41
N SER A 711 20.89 25.31 0.12
CA SER A 711 20.56 26.65 0.62
C SER A 711 19.18 27.16 0.19
N ASP A 712 18.63 26.64 -0.91
CA ASP A 712 17.33 27.05 -1.43
C ASP A 712 16.21 26.83 -0.40
N ASN A 713 16.36 25.86 0.51
CA ASN A 713 15.41 25.59 1.59
C ASN A 713 15.31 26.74 2.60
N LEU A 714 16.33 27.60 2.72
CA LEU A 714 16.30 28.75 3.61
C LEU A 714 15.10 29.65 3.32
N ALA A 715 14.67 29.74 2.06
CA ALA A 715 13.57 30.58 1.67
C ALA A 715 12.26 30.21 2.40
N ALA A 716 11.92 28.91 2.45
CA ALA A 716 10.74 28.42 3.13
C ALA A 716 10.88 28.47 4.66
N ILE A 717 12.08 28.18 5.17
CA ILE A 717 12.38 28.18 6.60
C ILE A 717 12.30 29.60 7.17
N LEU A 718 12.99 30.56 6.58
CA LEU A 718 13.10 31.92 7.08
C LEU A 718 11.78 32.68 6.92
N SER A 719 11.08 32.52 5.80
CA SER A 719 9.77 33.16 5.60
C SER A 719 8.74 32.69 6.63
N THR A 720 8.73 31.39 6.93
CA THR A 720 7.82 30.81 7.92
C THR A 720 8.18 31.25 9.33
N THR A 721 9.45 31.13 9.72
CA THR A 721 9.87 31.41 11.11
C THR A 721 9.80 32.88 11.48
N ASP A 722 10.13 33.79 10.57
CA ASP A 722 9.94 35.24 10.76
C ASP A 722 8.45 35.59 10.91
N TRP A 723 7.60 35.05 10.03
CA TRP A 723 6.15 35.22 10.13
C TRP A 723 5.60 34.70 11.47
N LEU A 724 6.05 33.53 11.93
CA LEU A 724 5.67 32.97 13.23
C LEU A 724 6.14 33.86 14.40
N CYS A 725 7.37 34.37 14.36
CA CYS A 725 7.89 35.30 15.37
C CYS A 725 7.00 36.53 15.48
N ARG A 726 6.65 37.13 14.34
CA ARG A 726 5.84 38.35 14.26
C ARG A 726 4.38 38.13 14.60
N SER A 727 3.86 36.93 14.34
CA SER A 727 2.46 36.57 14.61
C SER A 727 2.19 36.15 16.05
N SER A 728 3.24 35.99 16.87
CA SER A 728 3.14 35.54 18.25
C SER A 728 2.52 36.62 19.15
N ASN A 729 1.19 36.61 19.27
CA ASN A 729 0.47 37.13 20.45
C ASN A 729 0.44 36.03 21.53
N PRO A 730 0.51 36.36 22.83
CA PRO A 730 0.45 35.39 23.93
C PRO A 730 -0.99 34.91 24.17
N THR A 731 -1.63 34.30 23.17
CA THR A 731 -2.90 33.58 23.33
C THR A 731 -2.66 32.07 23.28
N PRO A 732 -3.32 31.29 24.15
CA PRO A 732 -2.94 29.90 24.40
C PRO A 732 -3.32 28.98 23.24
N ASN A 733 -2.38 28.07 22.92
CA ASN A 733 -2.61 26.69 22.49
C ASN A 733 -3.79 26.43 21.56
N ASN A 734 -3.54 26.49 20.25
CA ASN A 734 -4.27 25.70 19.25
C ASN A 734 -3.31 24.96 18.29
N HIS A 735 -2.05 24.77 18.69
CA HIS A 735 -1.13 23.88 17.97
C HIS A 735 -1.18 22.48 18.61
N PRO A 736 -1.36 21.41 17.82
CA PRO A 736 -1.53 20.05 18.34
C PRO A 736 -0.22 19.39 18.82
N GLY A 737 0.96 20.00 18.57
CA GLY A 737 2.28 19.48 18.97
C GLY A 737 3.20 20.55 19.59
N PRO A 738 4.37 20.15 20.14
CA PRO A 738 5.35 21.09 20.69
C PRO A 738 6.03 21.91 19.58
N SER A 739 5.88 23.23 19.59
CA SER A 739 6.60 24.13 18.68
C SER A 739 8.03 24.38 19.17
N PRO A 740 9.07 24.29 18.30
CA PRO A 740 10.43 24.69 18.67
C PRO A 740 10.53 26.19 19.03
N PRO A 741 11.48 26.59 19.89
CA PRO A 741 11.78 28.01 20.13
C PRO A 741 12.14 28.73 18.82
N LEU A 742 11.68 29.95 18.60
CA LEU A 742 11.94 30.70 17.37
C LEU A 742 13.23 31.55 17.47
N THR A 743 14.36 30.88 17.72
CA THR A 743 15.68 31.50 17.89
C THR A 743 16.63 31.19 16.73
N ILE A 744 17.75 31.91 16.63
CA ILE A 744 18.81 31.62 15.64
C ILE A 744 19.29 30.18 15.76
N ARG A 745 19.37 29.61 16.98
CA ARG A 745 19.72 28.19 17.17
C ARG A 745 18.81 27.25 16.39
N THR A 746 17.50 27.45 16.50
CA THR A 746 16.50 26.66 15.79
C THR A 746 16.55 26.89 14.29
N LEU A 747 16.80 28.13 13.84
CA LEU A 747 16.99 28.44 12.42
C LEU A 747 18.17 27.65 11.83
N LEU A 748 19.30 27.61 12.54
CA LEU A 748 20.48 26.84 12.13
C LEU A 748 20.20 25.33 12.13
N GLU A 749 19.49 24.81 13.14
CA GLU A 749 19.09 23.41 13.20
C GLU A 749 18.14 23.02 12.06
N ALA A 750 17.15 23.85 11.76
CA ALA A 750 16.25 23.67 10.63
C ALA A 750 17.01 23.63 9.31
N LEU A 751 18.01 24.51 9.14
CA LEU A 751 18.88 24.53 7.97
C LEU A 751 19.69 23.23 7.85
N ILE A 752 20.33 22.78 8.94
CA ILE A 752 21.09 21.52 8.95
C ILE A 752 20.20 20.33 8.58
N LYS A 753 18.98 20.26 9.15
CA LYS A 753 18.03 19.19 8.87
C LYS A 753 17.56 19.19 7.42
N ALA A 754 17.25 20.36 6.86
CA ALA A 754 16.87 20.48 5.46
C ALA A 754 18.01 20.04 4.52
N TYR A 755 19.24 20.47 4.81
CA TYR A 755 20.43 20.09 4.05
C TYR A 755 20.64 18.58 4.05
N GLU A 756 20.51 17.95 5.22
CA GLU A 756 20.72 16.51 5.33
C GLU A 756 19.65 15.71 4.57
N ILE A 757 18.37 16.10 4.69
CA ILE A 757 17.26 15.45 3.98
C ILE A 757 17.50 15.54 2.47
N GLN A 758 17.70 16.74 1.92
CA GLN A 758 17.93 16.91 0.50
C GLN A 758 19.21 16.19 0.05
N GLY A 759 20.32 16.37 0.76
CA GLY A 759 21.61 15.80 0.37
C GLY A 759 21.63 14.27 0.35
N CYS A 760 21.04 13.60 1.35
CA CYS A 760 21.00 12.14 1.40
C CYS A 760 20.20 11.55 0.22
N TYR A 761 19.10 12.19 -0.18
CA TYR A 761 18.37 11.80 -1.39
C TYR A 761 19.21 12.04 -2.65
N GLN A 762 19.86 13.21 -2.76
CA GLN A 762 20.64 13.57 -3.96
C GLN A 762 21.80 12.62 -4.26
N MET A 763 22.38 11.97 -3.25
CA MET A 763 23.59 11.18 -3.46
C MET A 763 23.41 10.00 -4.42
N ARG A 764 22.29 9.27 -4.35
CA ARG A 764 22.05 8.04 -5.13
C ARG A 764 20.76 8.02 -5.95
N ASN A 765 19.89 9.02 -5.80
CA ASN A 765 18.59 9.05 -6.48
C ASN A 765 18.58 10.11 -7.60
N ALA A 766 18.76 9.69 -8.85
CA ALA A 766 18.89 10.56 -10.02
C ALA A 766 17.54 10.93 -10.67
N PHE A 767 16.83 11.93 -10.15
CA PHE A 767 15.58 12.41 -10.74
C PHE A 767 15.81 13.03 -12.13
N ASN A 768 16.99 13.60 -12.37
CA ASN A 768 17.42 14.15 -13.64
C ASN A 768 17.37 13.13 -14.79
N ALA A 769 17.73 11.87 -14.52
CA ALA A 769 17.74 10.79 -15.50
C ALA A 769 16.32 10.45 -15.99
N LEU A 770 15.31 10.86 -15.22
CA LEU A 770 13.88 10.64 -15.50
C LEU A 770 13.18 11.93 -15.96
N GLY A 771 13.94 12.99 -16.24
CA GLY A 771 13.41 14.26 -16.73
C GLY A 771 12.75 15.16 -15.66
N THR A 772 12.81 14.78 -14.38
CA THR A 772 12.29 15.59 -13.27
C THR A 772 13.38 16.53 -12.74
N ASP A 773 13.03 17.77 -12.38
CA ASP A 773 14.00 18.70 -11.80
C ASP A 773 14.25 18.43 -10.31
N HIS A 774 15.48 18.68 -9.89
CA HIS A 774 15.97 18.43 -8.53
C HIS A 774 15.23 19.22 -7.45
N VAL A 775 14.51 20.28 -7.82
CA VAL A 775 13.70 21.10 -6.89
C VAL A 775 12.57 20.31 -6.22
N ILE A 776 12.27 19.09 -6.68
CA ILE A 776 11.47 18.12 -5.91
C ILE A 776 12.05 17.90 -4.50
N LEU A 777 13.38 17.86 -4.36
CA LEU A 777 14.05 17.64 -3.09
C LEU A 777 14.08 18.91 -2.23
N VAL A 778 14.10 20.09 -2.84
CA VAL A 778 13.87 21.37 -2.13
C VAL A 778 12.45 21.37 -1.56
N LYS A 779 11.44 20.99 -2.36
CA LYS A 779 10.05 20.87 -1.89
C LYS A 779 9.93 19.88 -0.73
N LEU A 780 10.57 18.70 -0.83
CA LEU A 780 10.58 17.66 0.20
C LEU A 780 11.19 18.15 1.52
N ALA A 781 12.44 18.62 1.48
CA ALA A 781 13.17 19.04 2.67
C ALA A 781 12.51 20.26 3.32
N SER A 782 12.11 21.25 2.52
CA SER A 782 11.40 22.43 3.01
C SER A 782 10.06 22.07 3.64
N ALA A 783 9.24 21.20 3.02
CA ALA A 783 7.91 20.88 3.54
C ALA A 783 8.00 20.11 4.86
N ALA A 784 8.96 19.18 4.96
CA ALA A 784 9.22 18.43 6.16
C ALA A 784 9.65 19.35 7.32
N VAL A 785 10.66 20.19 7.11
CA VAL A 785 11.17 21.12 8.14
C VAL A 785 10.15 22.19 8.51
N VAL A 786 9.43 22.76 7.54
CA VAL A 786 8.37 23.75 7.80
C VAL A 786 7.23 23.14 8.60
N SER A 787 6.85 21.88 8.34
CA SER A 787 5.82 21.21 9.16
C SER A 787 6.22 21.12 10.63
N TRP A 788 7.49 20.81 10.90
CA TRP A 788 8.05 20.77 12.26
C TRP A 788 8.07 22.17 12.91
N LEU A 789 8.52 23.19 12.17
CA LEU A 789 8.55 24.58 12.65
C LEU A 789 7.16 25.16 12.94
N LEU A 790 6.13 24.70 12.20
CA LEU A 790 4.72 25.05 12.43
C LEU A 790 4.11 24.36 13.66
N GLY A 791 4.85 23.48 14.36
CA GLY A 791 4.35 22.72 15.50
C GLY A 791 3.36 21.63 15.11
N LEU A 792 3.45 21.08 13.89
CA LEU A 792 2.63 19.95 13.49
C LEU A 792 3.06 18.69 14.26
N THR A 793 2.14 17.73 14.41
CA THR A 793 2.47 16.42 14.98
C THR A 793 3.26 15.57 13.98
N GLU A 794 3.98 14.53 14.44
CA GLU A 794 4.67 13.57 13.55
C GLU A 794 3.74 13.01 12.46
N ALA A 795 2.48 12.73 12.79
CA ALA A 795 1.47 12.27 11.83
C ALA A 795 1.15 13.32 10.76
N GLN A 796 1.03 14.59 11.15
CA GLN A 796 0.82 15.70 10.22
C GLN A 796 2.08 16.00 9.40
N THR A 797 3.27 15.80 9.95
CA THR A 797 4.53 15.88 9.19
C THR A 797 4.59 14.79 8.13
N MET A 798 4.29 13.54 8.49
CA MET A 798 4.20 12.44 7.51
C MET A 798 3.13 12.73 6.44
N ALA A 799 1.97 13.28 6.83
CA ALA A 799 0.96 13.72 5.87
C ALA A 799 1.49 14.81 4.92
N THR A 800 2.17 15.83 5.46
CA THR A 800 2.80 16.91 4.67
C THR A 800 3.81 16.35 3.67
N ILE A 801 4.67 15.43 4.11
CA ILE A 801 5.64 14.76 3.24
C ILE A 801 4.92 13.95 2.16
N SER A 802 3.82 13.27 2.49
CA SER A 802 3.07 12.52 1.47
C SER A 802 2.45 13.42 0.40
N HIS A 803 1.99 14.62 0.77
CA HIS A 803 1.51 15.61 -0.19
C HIS A 803 2.59 16.06 -1.16
N VAL A 804 3.87 16.09 -0.75
CA VAL A 804 4.98 16.38 -1.66
C VAL A 804 5.03 15.36 -2.80
N TRP A 805 4.91 14.07 -2.48
CA TRP A 805 5.01 12.97 -3.45
C TRP A 805 3.74 12.77 -4.31
N MET A 806 2.59 13.30 -3.86
CA MET A 806 1.38 13.37 -4.67
C MET A 806 1.38 14.58 -5.63
N ASP A 807 2.28 15.53 -5.42
CA ASP A 807 2.27 16.81 -6.14
C ASP A 807 2.83 16.69 -7.56
N GLY A 808 2.47 17.66 -8.40
CA GLY A 808 3.11 17.81 -9.71
C GLY A 808 4.59 18.18 -9.56
N HIS A 809 5.47 17.40 -10.19
CA HIS A 809 6.91 17.68 -10.19
C HIS A 809 7.33 18.34 -11.52
N PRO A 810 8.03 19.49 -11.48
CA PRO A 810 8.39 20.20 -12.69
C PRO A 810 9.39 19.38 -13.51
N SER A 811 9.16 19.34 -14.83
CA SER A 811 10.17 18.87 -15.79
C SER A 811 11.42 19.74 -15.71
N ARG A 812 12.61 19.16 -15.94
CA ARG A 812 13.88 19.89 -15.98
C ARG A 812 14.22 20.54 -17.33
N ILE A 813 13.32 20.51 -18.31
CA ILE A 813 13.58 20.97 -19.69
C ILE A 813 14.15 22.40 -19.77
N TYR A 814 13.79 23.28 -18.83
CA TYR A 814 14.33 24.65 -18.77
C TYR A 814 15.82 24.75 -18.36
N ARG A 815 16.48 23.62 -18.15
CA ARG A 815 17.93 23.50 -17.84
C ARG A 815 18.70 22.77 -18.94
N THR A 816 18.07 22.35 -20.03
CA THR A 816 18.68 21.48 -21.04
C THR A 816 18.85 22.19 -22.37
N GLU A 817 20.07 22.14 -22.93
CA GLU A 817 20.40 22.55 -24.30
C GLU A 817 19.70 23.86 -24.75
N GLU A 818 19.06 23.84 -25.92
CA GLU A 818 18.35 24.96 -26.56
C GLU A 818 17.14 25.48 -25.77
N ASN A 819 16.69 24.74 -24.73
CA ASN A 819 15.53 25.10 -23.91
C ASN A 819 15.93 25.84 -22.61
N THR A 820 17.22 26.14 -22.41
CA THR A 820 17.69 26.80 -21.19
C THR A 820 17.11 28.22 -21.06
N ILE A 821 16.33 28.47 -20.00
CA ILE A 821 15.69 29.77 -19.73
C ILE A 821 15.77 30.16 -18.24
N SER A 822 15.37 31.39 -17.92
CA SER A 822 15.45 31.97 -16.55
C SER A 822 14.64 31.23 -15.48
N ARG A 823 13.73 30.31 -15.84
CA ARG A 823 13.07 29.40 -14.88
C ARG A 823 14.06 28.64 -14.01
N LYS A 824 15.25 28.34 -14.51
CA LYS A 824 16.33 27.73 -13.73
C LYS A 824 16.67 28.51 -12.44
N GLY A 825 16.51 29.84 -12.48
CA GLY A 825 16.86 30.77 -11.40
C GLY A 825 15.72 31.03 -10.40
N TRP A 826 14.49 30.58 -10.67
CA TRP A 826 13.35 30.76 -9.75
C TRP A 826 12.59 29.47 -9.41
N ALA A 827 12.88 28.34 -10.07
CA ALA A 827 12.21 27.06 -9.81
C ALA A 827 12.34 26.57 -8.36
N ALA A 828 13.46 26.87 -7.69
CA ALA A 828 13.64 26.51 -6.29
C ALA A 828 12.77 27.36 -5.34
N GLY A 829 12.58 28.65 -5.66
CA GLY A 829 11.63 29.51 -4.96
C GLY A 829 10.18 29.01 -5.10
N ASP A 830 9.79 28.55 -6.29
CA ASP A 830 8.49 27.91 -6.53
C ASP A 830 8.31 26.62 -5.69
N ALA A 831 9.35 25.79 -5.60
CA ALA A 831 9.34 24.61 -4.74
C ALA A 831 9.24 24.97 -3.24
N GLY A 832 9.96 25.98 -2.77
CA GLY A 832 9.87 26.48 -1.40
C GLY A 832 8.50 27.07 -1.07
N MET A 833 7.93 27.86 -1.98
CA MET A 833 6.55 28.35 -1.89
C MET A 833 5.55 27.21 -1.74
N ARG A 834 5.68 26.18 -2.60
CA ARG A 834 4.80 25.01 -2.57
C ARG A 834 4.94 24.23 -1.27
N ALA A 835 6.15 24.08 -0.74
CA ALA A 835 6.39 23.44 0.54
C ALA A 835 5.66 24.12 1.71
N VAL A 836 5.77 25.45 1.82
CA VAL A 836 5.05 26.22 2.84
C VAL A 836 3.54 26.06 2.67
N HIS A 837 3.04 26.15 1.43
CA HIS A 837 1.62 25.97 1.15
C HIS A 837 1.11 24.58 1.56
N LEU A 838 1.81 23.49 1.21
CA LEU A 838 1.41 22.13 1.57
C LEU A 838 1.36 21.93 3.10
N ALA A 839 2.34 22.45 3.83
CA ALA A 839 2.36 22.38 5.28
C ALA A 839 1.19 23.16 5.92
N LEU A 840 0.84 24.34 5.36
CA LEU A 840 -0.33 25.10 5.80
C LEU A 840 -1.66 24.40 5.50
N VAL A 841 -1.74 23.70 4.36
CA VAL A 841 -2.92 22.89 3.96
C VAL A 841 -3.11 21.72 4.93
N VAL A 842 -2.05 20.99 5.29
CA VAL A 842 -2.14 19.92 6.29
C VAL A 842 -2.43 20.47 7.69
N ARG A 843 -1.86 21.63 8.05
CA ARG A 843 -2.21 22.33 9.29
C ARG A 843 -3.71 22.66 9.36
N ALA A 844 -4.36 22.90 8.22
CA ALA A 844 -5.80 23.11 8.13
C ALA A 844 -6.63 21.81 8.19
N GLY A 845 -6.02 20.68 8.50
CA GLY A 845 -6.70 19.40 8.75
C GLY A 845 -6.80 18.48 7.53
N GLN A 846 -5.96 18.66 6.50
CA GLN A 846 -5.92 17.72 5.38
C GLN A 846 -5.15 16.45 5.75
N ASP A 847 -5.73 15.31 5.37
CA ASP A 847 -5.13 13.98 5.53
C ASP A 847 -3.97 13.76 4.56
N GLY A 848 -3.09 12.81 4.89
CA GLY A 848 -2.04 12.33 3.99
C GLY A 848 -2.31 10.91 3.49
N VAL A 849 -1.46 10.45 2.56
CA VAL A 849 -1.56 9.11 1.98
C VAL A 849 -0.35 8.27 2.42
N PRO A 850 -0.55 7.24 3.26
CA PRO A 850 0.56 6.47 3.79
C PRO A 850 1.42 5.76 2.75
N GLY A 851 0.79 5.13 1.76
CA GLY A 851 1.50 4.39 0.71
C GLY A 851 1.80 5.21 -0.55
N VAL A 852 1.98 6.52 -0.47
CA VAL A 852 2.15 7.40 -1.64
C VAL A 852 3.33 7.02 -2.54
N LEU A 853 4.39 6.41 -1.99
CA LEU A 853 5.54 5.95 -2.75
C LEU A 853 5.29 4.56 -3.35
N GLY A 854 4.89 3.59 -2.51
CA GLY A 854 4.86 2.17 -2.87
C GLY A 854 3.54 1.62 -3.41
N SER A 855 2.43 2.35 -3.30
CA SER A 855 1.11 1.83 -3.69
C SER A 855 1.05 1.50 -5.18
N VAL A 856 0.63 0.29 -5.54
CA VAL A 856 0.49 -0.12 -6.95
C VAL A 856 -0.95 0.09 -7.42
N PRO A 857 -1.20 0.73 -8.58
CA PRO A 857 -0.24 1.13 -9.61
C PRO A 857 0.17 2.61 -9.61
N TRP A 858 -0.27 3.40 -8.63
CA TRP A 858 -0.26 4.87 -8.71
C TRP A 858 0.87 5.55 -7.92
N GLY A 859 1.61 4.80 -7.10
CA GLY A 859 2.65 5.31 -6.24
C GLY A 859 3.81 5.94 -7.01
N PHE A 860 4.49 6.88 -6.37
CA PHE A 860 5.56 7.67 -6.95
C PHE A 860 6.66 6.79 -7.56
N TYR A 861 7.02 5.67 -6.90
CA TYR A 861 8.01 4.72 -7.41
C TYR A 861 7.69 4.23 -8.81
N ARG A 862 6.46 3.74 -9.00
CA ARG A 862 6.00 3.17 -10.27
C ARG A 862 5.74 4.22 -11.35
N ARG A 863 5.28 5.42 -10.97
CA ARG A 863 4.83 6.44 -11.94
C ARG A 863 5.89 7.45 -12.33
N CYS A 864 6.83 7.76 -11.43
CA CYS A 864 7.72 8.91 -11.59
C CYS A 864 9.19 8.60 -11.31
N PHE A 865 9.52 7.50 -10.62
CA PHE A 865 10.90 7.20 -10.21
C PHE A 865 11.54 6.00 -10.93
N GLY A 866 10.78 5.19 -11.67
CA GLY A 866 11.33 4.13 -12.54
C GLY A 866 12.05 2.98 -11.82
N GLY A 867 12.08 2.97 -10.48
CA GLY A 867 12.63 1.91 -9.63
C GLY A 867 11.72 1.63 -8.43
N ASP A 868 12.03 0.58 -7.66
CA ASP A 868 11.14 0.06 -6.60
C ASP A 868 11.33 0.73 -5.22
N ALA A 869 12.44 1.46 -5.00
CA ALA A 869 12.72 2.17 -3.76
C ALA A 869 13.78 3.27 -3.93
N PHE A 870 13.82 4.23 -3.00
CA PHE A 870 14.95 5.16 -2.86
C PHE A 870 16.18 4.48 -2.23
N GLU A 871 17.36 4.90 -2.66
CA GLU A 871 18.63 4.44 -2.10
C GLU A 871 19.29 5.52 -1.26
N PHE A 872 19.72 5.16 -0.05
CA PHE A 872 20.42 6.06 0.87
C PHE A 872 21.82 5.54 1.15
N PRO A 873 22.89 6.29 0.84
CA PRO A 873 24.25 5.84 1.15
C PRO A 873 24.56 5.91 2.66
N ARG A 874 23.73 6.62 3.43
CA ARG A 874 23.90 6.87 4.86
C ARG A 874 22.57 7.21 5.52
N ALA A 875 22.48 7.01 6.83
CA ALA A 875 21.40 7.56 7.64
C ALA A 875 21.54 9.09 7.75
N PHE A 876 20.42 9.77 8.02
CA PHE A 876 20.42 11.23 8.25
C PHE A 876 21.25 11.59 9.49
N GLY A 877 22.19 12.52 9.32
CA GLY A 877 22.96 13.15 10.40
C GLY A 877 23.25 14.61 10.07
N THR A 878 24.52 14.99 9.97
CA THR A 878 24.93 16.40 9.76
C THR A 878 25.98 16.56 8.67
N TRP A 879 26.10 15.59 7.77
CA TRP A 879 27.20 15.57 6.82
C TRP A 879 27.04 16.61 5.72
N THR A 880 25.84 16.79 5.19
CA THR A 880 25.63 17.60 3.98
C THR A 880 26.05 19.05 4.18
N VAL A 881 25.60 19.69 5.27
CA VAL A 881 25.94 21.10 5.56
C VAL A 881 27.44 21.35 5.69
N ARG A 882 28.21 20.32 6.10
CA ARG A 882 29.66 20.41 6.26
C ARG A 882 30.43 20.12 4.98
N ASN A 883 29.76 19.71 3.91
CA ASN A 883 30.38 19.25 2.66
C ASN A 883 29.81 19.90 1.40
N VAL A 884 28.95 20.91 1.54
CA VAL A 884 28.55 21.75 0.40
C VAL A 884 29.73 22.57 -0.12
N VAL A 885 29.73 22.86 -1.42
CA VAL A 885 30.67 23.80 -2.03
C VAL A 885 30.03 25.17 -2.11
N VAL A 886 30.70 26.18 -1.58
CA VAL A 886 30.24 27.57 -1.68
C VAL A 886 30.86 28.22 -2.91
N LYS A 887 30.02 28.66 -3.86
CA LYS A 887 30.50 29.33 -5.07
C LYS A 887 31.03 30.72 -4.72
N VAL A 888 32.33 30.94 -4.86
CA VAL A 888 32.97 32.25 -4.61
C VAL A 888 33.06 33.14 -5.86
N MET A 889 32.72 32.56 -7.01
CA MET A 889 32.61 33.23 -8.31
C MET A 889 31.31 32.77 -8.99
N PRO A 890 30.68 33.61 -9.84
CA PRO A 890 29.42 33.30 -10.51
C PRO A 890 29.66 32.40 -11.72
N VAL A 891 30.08 31.16 -11.46
CA VAL A 891 30.30 30.10 -12.45
C VAL A 891 29.51 28.89 -11.96
N GLU A 892 28.95 28.10 -12.88
CA GLU A 892 28.36 26.81 -12.53
C GLU A 892 29.42 25.97 -11.76
N GLY A 893 29.00 25.25 -10.71
CA GLY A 893 29.94 24.70 -9.72
C GLY A 893 30.99 23.76 -10.32
N HIS A 894 30.64 23.01 -11.37
CA HIS A 894 31.53 22.09 -12.05
C HIS A 894 32.56 22.80 -12.94
N GLY A 895 32.35 24.08 -13.28
CA GLY A 895 33.26 24.89 -14.08
C GLY A 895 34.36 25.61 -13.27
N ILE A 896 34.22 25.73 -11.95
CA ILE A 896 35.14 26.54 -11.11
C ILE A 896 36.58 26.03 -11.19
N ALA A 897 36.80 24.72 -11.05
CA ALA A 897 38.13 24.13 -11.14
C ALA A 897 38.78 24.37 -12.52
N ALA A 898 37.96 24.40 -13.58
CA ALA A 898 38.47 24.64 -14.93
C ALA A 898 38.88 26.10 -15.14
N VAL A 899 38.12 27.05 -14.57
CA VAL A 899 38.50 28.47 -14.56
C VAL A 899 39.79 28.69 -13.77
N GLU A 900 39.93 28.11 -12.57
CA GLU A 900 41.17 28.21 -11.79
C GLU A 900 42.37 27.64 -12.55
N GLY A 901 42.22 26.45 -13.15
CA GLY A 901 43.28 25.84 -13.95
C GLY A 901 43.66 26.68 -15.18
N MET A 902 42.68 27.32 -15.84
CA MET A 902 42.94 28.22 -16.96
C MET A 902 43.68 29.48 -16.53
N LEU A 903 43.36 30.09 -15.39
CA LEU A 903 44.07 31.27 -14.90
C LEU A 903 45.55 30.96 -14.61
N VAL A 904 45.84 29.79 -14.04
CA VAL A 904 47.24 29.32 -13.85
C VAL A 904 47.94 29.12 -15.19
N GLN A 905 47.29 28.48 -16.16
CA GLN A 905 47.88 28.29 -17.49
C GLN A 905 48.09 29.65 -18.19
N ARG A 906 47.16 30.61 -18.04
CA ARG A 906 47.30 31.94 -18.62
C ARG A 906 48.52 32.69 -18.06
N GLU A 907 48.77 32.62 -16.76
CA GLU A 907 49.99 33.22 -16.18
C GLU A 907 51.26 32.66 -16.84
N ARG A 908 51.28 31.34 -17.13
CA ARG A 908 52.39 30.72 -17.88
C ARG A 908 52.48 31.26 -19.31
N LEU A 909 51.36 31.38 -20.04
CA LEU A 909 51.32 31.96 -21.39
C LEU A 909 51.92 33.38 -21.39
N VAL A 910 51.46 34.23 -20.48
CA VAL A 910 51.94 35.62 -20.36
C VAL A 910 53.43 35.68 -20.02
N SER A 911 53.91 34.80 -19.13
CA SER A 911 55.34 34.73 -18.78
C SER A 911 56.24 34.31 -19.95
N MET A 912 55.68 33.60 -20.93
CA MET A 912 56.35 33.18 -22.16
C MET A 912 56.21 34.22 -23.30
N GLY A 913 55.47 35.31 -23.07
CA GLY A 913 55.16 36.31 -24.11
C GLY A 913 54.13 35.82 -25.14
N LEU A 914 53.36 34.78 -24.81
CA LEU A 914 52.34 34.17 -25.67
C LEU A 914 50.92 34.62 -25.27
N GLY A 915 50.00 34.62 -26.22
CA GLY A 915 48.59 34.99 -26.04
C GLY A 915 47.61 33.92 -26.54
N ALA A 916 46.31 34.25 -26.51
CA ALA A 916 45.25 33.35 -26.96
C ALA A 916 45.38 32.96 -28.44
N GLY A 917 45.96 33.82 -29.28
CA GLY A 917 46.21 33.55 -30.70
C GLY A 917 47.16 32.38 -30.97
N ASP A 918 48.09 32.11 -30.04
CA ASP A 918 49.11 31.07 -30.17
C ASP A 918 48.58 29.67 -29.83
N VAL A 919 47.41 29.59 -29.18
CA VAL A 919 46.77 28.36 -28.74
C VAL A 919 46.11 27.63 -29.92
N GLU A 920 46.50 26.37 -30.12
CA GLU A 920 45.89 25.45 -31.08
C GLU A 920 44.65 24.77 -30.48
N ARG A 921 44.77 24.17 -29.30
CA ARG A 921 43.63 23.62 -28.56
C ARG A 921 43.87 23.62 -27.06
N ILE A 922 42.76 23.57 -26.31
CA ILE A 922 42.76 23.38 -24.87
C ILE A 922 41.98 22.11 -24.59
N GLU A 923 42.59 21.18 -23.86
CA GLU A 923 41.91 19.98 -23.36
C GLU A 923 41.53 20.19 -21.91
N VAL A 924 40.24 20.00 -21.61
CA VAL A 924 39.66 20.10 -20.26
C VAL A 924 39.15 18.73 -19.86
N ARG A 925 39.93 18.05 -19.04
CA ARG A 925 39.57 16.76 -18.45
C ARG A 925 38.77 17.01 -17.17
N THR A 926 37.54 16.49 -17.07
CA THR A 926 36.61 16.86 -15.98
C THR A 926 35.67 15.70 -15.62
N THR A 927 34.72 15.90 -14.69
CA THR A 927 33.77 14.86 -14.28
C THR A 927 32.70 14.61 -15.34
N ARG A 928 32.09 13.42 -15.35
CA ARG A 928 30.91 13.12 -16.19
C ARG A 928 29.73 14.07 -15.91
N ALA A 929 29.60 14.56 -14.67
CA ALA A 929 28.59 15.55 -14.32
C ALA A 929 28.85 16.89 -15.02
N ALA A 930 30.09 17.38 -15.02
CA ALA A 930 30.46 18.60 -15.75
C ALA A 930 30.22 18.45 -17.26
N ASP A 931 30.58 17.30 -17.82
CA ASP A 931 30.33 16.96 -19.22
C ASP A 931 28.83 16.98 -19.55
N LEU A 932 27.99 16.40 -18.69
CA LEU A 932 26.54 16.36 -18.91
C LEU A 932 25.83 17.72 -18.75
N ILE A 933 26.30 18.57 -17.83
CA ILE A 933 25.58 19.80 -17.44
C ILE A 933 26.02 21.01 -18.25
N ILE A 934 27.34 21.17 -18.44
CA ILE A 934 27.93 22.42 -18.91
C ILE A 934 28.80 22.27 -20.16
N ASN A 935 28.87 21.09 -20.78
CA ASN A 935 29.48 20.95 -22.10
C ASN A 935 28.48 21.37 -23.20
N LYS A 936 28.60 22.59 -23.71
CA LYS A 936 27.70 23.13 -24.75
C LYS A 936 28.47 23.51 -26.02
N ARG A 937 28.02 23.01 -27.17
CA ARG A 937 28.53 23.37 -28.50
C ARG A 937 27.56 24.28 -29.24
N GLY A 938 28.07 25.06 -30.20
CA GLY A 938 27.26 25.96 -31.02
C GLY A 938 26.93 27.30 -30.35
N PRO A 939 25.96 28.04 -30.92
CA PRO A 939 25.58 29.37 -30.43
C PRO A 939 25.02 29.34 -29.00
N LEU A 940 25.26 30.40 -28.23
CA LEU A 940 24.69 30.63 -26.89
C LEU A 940 23.82 31.87 -26.94
N TYR A 941 22.57 31.79 -26.48
CA TYR A 941 21.56 32.79 -26.82
C TYR A 941 21.27 33.79 -25.71
N ASN A 942 21.52 33.42 -24.45
CA ASN A 942 21.21 34.26 -23.30
C ASN A 942 22.26 34.10 -22.17
N ALA A 943 22.15 34.91 -21.12
CA ALA A 943 23.07 34.85 -19.98
C ALA A 943 23.10 33.48 -19.29
N ALA A 944 21.95 32.81 -19.21
CA ALA A 944 21.81 31.49 -18.62
C ALA A 944 22.45 30.36 -19.45
N ASP A 945 22.70 30.59 -20.75
CA ASP A 945 23.49 29.68 -21.58
C ASP A 945 24.99 29.83 -21.34
N ARG A 946 25.44 31.08 -21.14
CA ARG A 946 26.86 31.44 -21.03
C ARG A 946 27.46 31.02 -19.69
N ASP A 947 26.72 31.19 -18.59
CA ASP A 947 27.16 30.75 -17.25
C ASP A 947 27.18 29.21 -17.10
N HIS A 948 26.46 28.48 -17.96
CA HIS A 948 26.35 27.01 -18.03
C HIS A 948 27.07 26.43 -19.26
N CYS A 949 28.16 27.06 -19.70
CA CYS A 949 29.02 26.54 -20.77
C CYS A 949 30.49 26.57 -20.31
N ILE A 950 31.09 25.41 -20.04
CA ILE A 950 32.47 25.28 -19.56
C ILE A 950 33.46 25.88 -20.57
N GLN A 951 33.21 25.72 -21.87
CA GLN A 951 34.02 26.34 -22.92
C GLN A 951 33.96 27.86 -22.85
N TYR A 952 32.78 28.43 -22.56
CA TYR A 952 32.62 29.88 -22.48
C TYR A 952 33.41 30.45 -21.30
N VAL A 953 33.26 29.87 -20.10
CA VAL A 953 33.94 30.38 -18.89
C VAL A 953 35.44 30.17 -18.93
N VAL A 954 35.93 29.09 -19.55
CA VAL A 954 37.37 28.85 -19.77
C VAL A 954 37.92 29.83 -20.81
N ALA A 955 37.26 30.01 -21.95
CA ALA A 955 37.68 30.99 -22.96
C ALA A 955 37.69 32.42 -22.40
N LEU A 956 36.65 32.78 -21.65
CA LEU A 956 36.54 34.07 -20.99
C LEU A 956 37.67 34.28 -19.99
N ALA A 957 37.97 33.30 -19.14
CA ALA A 957 39.06 33.39 -18.17
C ALA A 957 40.43 33.58 -18.84
N LEU A 958 40.67 32.91 -19.98
CA LEU A 958 41.87 33.09 -20.78
C LEU A 958 41.99 34.51 -21.35
N LEU A 959 40.92 35.00 -21.99
CA LEU A 959 40.91 36.29 -22.68
C LEU A 959 40.87 37.48 -21.71
N LYS A 960 39.99 37.44 -20.71
CA LYS A 960 39.85 38.46 -19.67
C LYS A 960 41.08 38.47 -18.75
N GLY A 961 41.60 37.30 -18.43
CA GLY A 961 42.70 37.12 -17.48
C GLY A 961 42.33 37.19 -16.01
N GLU A 962 41.03 37.19 -15.73
CA GLU A 962 40.46 37.21 -14.40
C GLU A 962 39.26 36.25 -14.37
N ALA A 963 38.77 35.92 -13.18
CA ALA A 963 37.57 35.11 -13.04
C ALA A 963 36.35 35.82 -13.69
N PRO A 964 35.41 35.06 -14.28
CA PRO A 964 34.15 35.61 -14.76
C PRO A 964 33.36 36.32 -13.66
N GLU A 965 32.67 37.40 -14.03
CA GLU A 965 31.72 38.13 -13.19
C GLU A 965 30.32 38.06 -13.78
N ALA A 966 29.27 38.26 -12.98
CA ALA A 966 27.89 38.14 -13.44
C ALA A 966 27.57 39.03 -14.66
N ARG A 967 28.18 40.22 -14.73
CA ARG A 967 28.03 41.16 -15.86
C ARG A 967 28.59 40.62 -17.18
N ASP A 968 29.55 39.70 -17.13
CA ASP A 968 30.21 39.18 -18.33
C ASP A 968 29.27 38.29 -19.16
N TYR A 969 28.21 37.75 -18.55
CA TYR A 969 27.23 36.89 -19.20
C TYR A 969 26.05 37.65 -19.82
N LEU A 970 25.84 38.93 -19.52
CA LEU A 970 24.70 39.69 -20.02
C LEU A 970 24.73 39.85 -21.55
N ASP A 971 23.58 40.02 -22.20
CA ASP A 971 23.52 40.17 -23.66
C ASP A 971 24.20 41.46 -24.16
N GLU A 972 24.31 42.45 -23.29
CA GLU A 972 25.01 43.72 -23.51
C GLU A 972 26.52 43.61 -23.25
N SER A 973 27.01 42.50 -22.67
CA SER A 973 28.42 42.26 -22.44
C SER A 973 29.21 42.25 -23.75
N CYS A 974 30.41 42.83 -23.76
CA CYS A 974 31.30 42.75 -24.93
C CYS A 974 31.65 41.29 -25.27
N TRP A 975 31.66 40.40 -24.28
CA TRP A 975 31.96 38.98 -24.45
C TRP A 975 30.84 38.20 -25.13
N ALA A 976 29.59 38.67 -25.05
CA ALA A 976 28.45 38.02 -25.70
C ALA A 976 28.53 38.07 -27.23
N ARG A 977 29.27 39.04 -27.79
CA ARG A 977 29.44 39.27 -29.23
C ARG A 977 30.90 39.10 -29.71
N SER A 978 31.78 38.57 -28.86
CA SER A 978 33.20 38.44 -29.17
C SER A 978 33.46 37.27 -30.13
N GLU A 979 33.93 37.59 -31.34
CA GLU A 979 34.37 36.58 -32.32
C GLU A 979 35.58 35.79 -31.83
N GLU A 980 36.50 36.43 -31.10
CA GLU A 980 37.68 35.77 -30.54
C GLU A 980 37.30 34.74 -29.47
N LEU A 981 36.35 35.09 -28.59
CA LEU A 981 35.82 34.16 -27.60
C LEU A 981 35.10 32.99 -28.28
N ALA A 982 34.25 33.28 -29.27
CA ALA A 982 33.55 32.24 -30.03
C ALA A 982 34.55 31.29 -30.73
N ALA A 983 35.60 31.82 -31.35
CA ALA A 983 36.64 31.03 -32.00
C ALA A 983 37.46 30.20 -31.00
N MET A 984 37.73 30.73 -29.80
CA MET A 984 38.43 29.99 -28.75
C MET A 984 37.58 28.84 -28.21
N ARG A 985 36.26 29.02 -28.07
CA ARG A 985 35.35 27.94 -27.62
C ARG A 985 35.43 26.69 -28.50
N GLU A 986 35.51 26.86 -29.81
CA GLU A 986 35.63 25.73 -30.76
C GLU A 986 36.95 24.95 -30.61
N ARG A 987 37.95 25.54 -29.94
CA ARG A 987 39.25 24.91 -29.66
C ARG A 987 39.32 24.28 -28.27
N ILE A 988 38.28 24.41 -27.45
CA ILE A 988 38.21 23.82 -26.11
C ILE A 988 37.50 22.46 -26.20
N ILE A 989 38.25 21.39 -25.96
CA ILE A 989 37.76 20.02 -25.96
C ILE A 989 37.54 19.57 -24.52
N VAL A 990 36.31 19.21 -24.19
CA VAL A 990 35.94 18.68 -22.87
C VAL A 990 35.94 17.15 -22.94
N VAL A 991 36.59 16.51 -21.97
CA VAL A 991 36.70 15.06 -21.87
C VAL A 991 36.30 14.63 -20.46
N ALA A 992 35.32 13.73 -20.36
CA ALA A 992 34.97 13.12 -19.09
C ALA A 992 36.04 12.12 -18.63
N ASP A 993 36.44 12.20 -17.36
CA ASP A 993 37.46 11.37 -16.74
C ASP A 993 36.87 10.48 -15.65
N ASP A 994 37.21 9.19 -15.72
CA ASP A 994 36.67 8.18 -14.82
C ASP A 994 37.16 8.34 -13.38
N ARG A 995 38.41 8.79 -13.18
CA ARG A 995 38.96 8.96 -11.84
C ARG A 995 38.36 10.19 -11.15
N LEU A 996 38.31 11.34 -11.84
CA LEU A 996 37.67 12.55 -11.35
C LEU A 996 36.17 12.32 -11.07
N THR A 997 35.51 11.51 -11.90
CA THR A 997 34.10 11.13 -11.67
C THR A 997 33.94 10.23 -10.44
N ALA A 998 34.82 9.24 -10.25
CA ALA A 998 34.80 8.40 -9.06
C ALA A 998 35.05 9.21 -7.78
N ASP A 999 36.06 10.10 -7.79
CA ASP A 999 36.40 10.96 -6.66
C ASP A 999 35.31 12.01 -6.37
N TYR A 1000 34.50 12.40 -7.38
CA TYR A 1000 33.29 13.23 -7.22
C TYR A 1000 32.14 12.51 -6.52
N LEU A 1001 32.01 11.18 -6.66
CA LEU A 1001 30.95 10.39 -6.03
C LEU A 1001 31.36 9.83 -4.66
N ASP A 1002 32.66 9.72 -4.38
CA ASP A 1002 33.21 9.28 -3.10
C ASP A 1002 32.91 10.31 -1.99
N LEU A 1003 32.22 9.86 -0.93
CA LEU A 1003 31.80 10.71 0.19
C LEU A 1003 32.96 11.21 1.06
N GLU A 1004 34.10 10.51 1.05
CA GLU A 1004 35.29 10.94 1.78
C GLU A 1004 36.11 11.94 0.98
N LYS A 1005 35.93 12.00 -0.34
CA LYS A 1005 36.62 12.94 -1.23
C LYS A 1005 35.77 14.13 -1.63
N LYS A 1006 34.65 13.85 -2.30
CA LYS A 1006 33.74 14.83 -2.94
C LYS A 1006 34.43 15.90 -3.79
N SER A 1007 35.50 15.53 -4.49
CA SER A 1007 36.22 16.48 -5.35
C SER A 1007 35.35 16.97 -6.51
N ILE A 1008 35.50 18.23 -6.90
CA ILE A 1008 34.91 18.79 -8.14
C ILE A 1008 36.06 19.18 -9.06
N GLY A 1009 36.83 18.17 -9.48
CA GLY A 1009 38.12 18.38 -10.12
C GLY A 1009 38.03 18.62 -11.62
N SER A 1010 38.94 19.45 -12.13
CA SER A 1010 39.22 19.61 -13.57
C SER A 1010 40.72 19.72 -13.82
N ALA A 1011 41.19 19.19 -14.94
CA ALA A 1011 42.57 19.28 -15.39
C ALA A 1011 42.66 19.94 -16.78
N LEU A 1012 43.59 20.88 -16.94
CA LEU A 1012 43.75 21.65 -18.18
C LEU A 1012 45.12 21.47 -18.82
N THR A 1013 45.11 21.10 -20.10
CA THR A 1013 46.31 21.01 -20.95
C THR A 1013 46.16 21.95 -22.14
N VAL A 1014 47.16 22.79 -22.38
CA VAL A 1014 47.19 23.76 -23.50
C VAL A 1014 48.19 23.30 -24.54
N TYR A 1015 47.74 23.21 -25.80
CA TYR A 1015 48.53 22.85 -26.96
C TYR A 1015 48.71 24.08 -27.85
N PHE A 1016 49.94 24.38 -28.22
CA PHE A 1016 50.28 25.52 -29.08
C PHE A 1016 50.47 25.09 -30.53
N ARG A 1017 50.31 26.05 -31.45
CA ARG A 1017 50.42 25.83 -32.91
C ARG A 1017 51.82 25.42 -33.38
N ASP A 1018 52.84 25.67 -32.58
CA ASP A 1018 54.23 25.26 -32.85
C ASP A 1018 54.54 23.82 -32.40
N GLY A 1019 53.54 23.12 -31.84
CA GLY A 1019 53.67 21.77 -31.29
C GLY A 1019 54.06 21.71 -29.81
N THR A 1020 54.31 22.85 -29.16
CA THR A 1020 54.62 22.92 -27.72
C THR A 1020 53.37 22.59 -26.89
N ILE A 1021 53.54 21.85 -25.79
CA ILE A 1021 52.46 21.47 -24.86
C ILE A 1021 52.81 21.95 -23.46
N LEU A 1022 51.91 22.69 -22.81
CA LEU A 1022 52.10 23.06 -21.41
C LEU A 1022 51.79 21.88 -20.48
N PRO A 1023 52.55 21.71 -19.37
CA PRO A 1023 52.22 20.74 -18.35
C PRO A 1023 50.78 20.91 -17.85
N GLU A 1024 50.05 19.80 -17.71
CA GLU A 1024 48.68 19.79 -17.22
C GLU A 1024 48.58 20.46 -15.84
N VAL A 1025 47.53 21.27 -15.66
CA VAL A 1025 47.17 21.83 -14.35
C VAL A 1025 45.93 21.11 -13.85
N LEU A 1026 46.09 20.27 -12.83
CA LEU A 1026 44.98 19.63 -12.12
C LEU A 1026 44.57 20.47 -10.90
N VAL A 1027 43.32 20.90 -10.88
CA VAL A 1027 42.67 21.48 -9.70
C VAL A 1027 41.66 20.46 -9.18
N GLU A 1028 42.03 19.69 -8.16
CA GLU A 1028 41.16 18.65 -7.58
C GLU A 1028 40.10 19.26 -6.63
N TYR A 1029 40.48 20.24 -5.82
CA TYR A 1029 39.61 20.93 -4.87
C TYR A 1029 39.55 22.43 -5.15
N PRO A 1030 38.57 22.89 -5.94
CA PRO A 1030 38.48 24.30 -6.30
C PRO A 1030 38.22 25.20 -5.09
N ILE A 1031 38.52 26.49 -5.23
CA ILE A 1031 38.13 27.49 -4.24
C ILE A 1031 36.61 27.44 -3.97
N GLY A 1032 36.24 27.45 -2.68
CA GLY A 1032 34.86 27.21 -2.24
C GLY A 1032 34.60 25.79 -1.73
N HIS A 1033 35.45 24.82 -2.09
CA HIS A 1033 35.40 23.46 -1.55
C HIS A 1033 35.96 23.41 -0.13
N VAL A 1034 35.35 22.60 0.75
CA VAL A 1034 35.70 22.53 2.19
C VAL A 1034 37.12 22.06 2.48
N LYS A 1035 37.68 21.23 1.59
CA LYS A 1035 39.08 20.77 1.67
C LYS A 1035 40.12 21.77 1.16
N ASN A 1036 39.71 22.86 0.51
CA ASN A 1036 40.64 23.87 0.05
C ASN A 1036 40.88 24.90 1.18
N PRO A 1037 42.11 25.05 1.69
CA PRO A 1037 42.39 25.88 2.87
C PRO A 1037 42.16 27.37 2.62
N ARG A 1038 42.10 27.81 1.36
CA ARG A 1038 41.80 29.20 0.99
C ARG A 1038 40.30 29.52 1.02
N SER A 1039 39.43 28.50 1.04
CA SER A 1039 37.98 28.67 0.87
C SER A 1039 37.34 29.51 1.96
N ALA A 1040 37.69 29.29 3.23
CA ALA A 1040 37.06 30.02 4.34
C ALA A 1040 37.25 31.54 4.24
N ALA A 1041 38.45 32.00 3.86
CA ALA A 1041 38.74 33.41 3.63
C ALA A 1041 37.98 33.94 2.40
N ALA A 1042 38.00 33.21 1.29
CA ALA A 1042 37.32 33.64 0.06
C ALA A 1042 35.80 33.74 0.20
N VAL A 1043 35.18 32.81 0.95
CA VAL A 1043 33.74 32.86 1.26
C VAL A 1043 33.42 34.08 2.12
N ARG A 1044 34.24 34.35 3.15
CA ARG A 1044 34.08 35.56 3.97
C ARG A 1044 34.19 36.83 3.13
N ASP A 1045 35.16 36.89 2.23
CA ASP A 1045 35.35 38.03 1.34
C ASP A 1045 34.17 38.22 0.37
N LYS A 1046 33.60 37.14 -0.16
CA LYS A 1046 32.35 37.16 -0.93
C LYS A 1046 31.20 37.74 -0.10
N ILE A 1047 30.96 37.19 1.10
CA ILE A 1047 29.89 37.66 2.00
C ILE A 1047 30.02 39.17 2.24
N MET A 1048 31.22 39.64 2.62
CA MET A 1048 31.47 41.05 2.86
C MET A 1048 31.24 41.90 1.60
N ARG A 1049 31.73 41.46 0.44
CA ARG A 1049 31.57 42.15 -0.85
C ARG A 1049 30.10 42.29 -1.24
N ASN A 1050 29.32 41.25 -1.04
CA ASN A 1050 27.90 41.23 -1.36
C ASN A 1050 27.10 42.10 -0.38
N MET A 1051 27.36 41.98 0.92
CA MET A 1051 26.69 42.79 1.96
C MET A 1051 26.93 44.30 1.76
N ARG A 1052 28.13 44.70 1.32
CA ARG A 1052 28.50 46.10 1.01
C ARG A 1052 27.71 46.75 -0.12
N LEU A 1053 26.99 45.97 -0.93
CA LEU A 1053 26.14 46.52 -1.98
C LEU A 1053 24.98 47.35 -1.40
N ILE A 1054 24.56 47.04 -0.18
CA ILE A 1054 23.41 47.68 0.49
C ILE A 1054 23.79 48.23 1.88
N PHE A 1055 24.62 47.53 2.65
CA PHE A 1055 24.88 47.84 4.06
C PHE A 1055 26.25 48.48 4.30
N SER A 1056 26.32 49.37 5.29
CA SER A 1056 27.58 49.96 5.77
C SER A 1056 28.39 48.96 6.62
N GLU A 1057 29.70 49.15 6.73
CA GLU A 1057 30.59 48.29 7.54
C GLU A 1057 30.10 48.12 9.00
N ALA A 1058 29.64 49.22 9.62
CA ALA A 1058 29.11 49.18 10.98
C ALA A 1058 27.83 48.33 11.08
N HIS A 1059 26.97 48.37 10.05
CA HIS A 1059 25.78 47.54 10.00
C HIS A 1059 26.14 46.07 9.79
N ILE A 1060 27.07 45.77 8.88
CA ILE A 1060 27.56 44.41 8.61
C ILE A 1060 28.18 43.79 9.88
N ALA A 1061 28.98 44.54 10.62
CA ALA A 1061 29.56 44.08 11.88
C ALA A 1061 28.49 43.67 12.91
N ARG A 1062 27.36 44.40 12.97
CA ARG A 1062 26.23 44.03 13.83
C ARG A 1062 25.54 42.76 13.35
N ILE A 1063 25.32 42.59 12.04
CA ILE A 1063 24.75 41.36 11.47
C ILE A 1063 25.62 40.16 11.84
N LEU A 1064 26.93 40.27 11.66
CA LEU A 1064 27.87 39.19 11.98
C LEU A 1064 27.84 38.84 13.48
N ALA A 1065 27.76 39.85 14.37
CA ALA A 1065 27.61 39.61 15.80
C ALA A 1065 26.26 38.98 16.17
N ALA A 1066 25.18 39.37 15.47
CA ALA A 1066 23.83 38.84 15.70
C ALA A 1066 23.73 37.34 15.37
N VAL A 1067 24.32 36.90 14.26
CA VAL A 1067 24.31 35.48 13.84
C VAL A 1067 25.07 34.56 14.81
N GLU A 1068 25.98 35.10 15.63
CA GLU A 1068 26.66 34.36 16.70
C GLU A 1068 25.84 34.24 17.99
N ASN A 1069 24.71 34.96 18.11
CA ASN A 1069 23.82 34.89 19.28
C ASN A 1069 22.71 33.86 19.06
N ASP A 1070 22.93 32.62 19.53
CA ASP A 1070 22.00 31.49 19.38
C ASP A 1070 20.59 31.74 19.94
N ASP A 1071 20.46 32.58 20.96
CA ASP A 1071 19.19 32.87 21.65
C ASP A 1071 18.41 34.04 21.02
N MET A 1072 19.01 34.78 20.07
CA MET A 1072 18.35 35.90 19.41
C MET A 1072 17.10 35.44 18.65
N ASN A 1073 16.03 36.22 18.72
CA ASN A 1073 14.81 35.95 17.98
C ASN A 1073 15.04 36.09 16.46
N ILE A 1074 14.49 35.17 15.68
CA ILE A 1074 14.69 35.16 14.21
C ILE A 1074 14.18 36.47 13.56
N SER A 1075 13.10 37.06 14.08
CA SER A 1075 12.57 38.31 13.51
C SER A 1075 13.47 39.53 13.73
N GLU A 1076 14.26 39.54 14.81
CA GLU A 1076 15.26 40.59 15.06
C GLU A 1076 16.39 40.49 14.03
N LEU A 1077 16.84 39.27 13.71
CA LEU A 1077 17.81 39.04 12.64
C LEU A 1077 17.26 39.52 11.30
N VAL A 1078 16.03 39.14 10.94
CA VAL A 1078 15.39 39.53 9.67
C VAL A 1078 15.22 41.05 9.56
N ASP A 1079 14.89 41.73 10.66
CA ASP A 1079 14.77 43.20 10.70
C ASP A 1079 16.08 43.91 10.34
N MET A 1080 17.23 43.29 10.57
CA MET A 1080 18.53 43.84 10.15
C MET A 1080 18.71 43.79 8.62
N PHE A 1081 18.07 42.85 7.94
CA PHE A 1081 18.16 42.70 6.48
C PHE A 1081 17.06 43.44 5.72
N TRP A 1082 16.03 43.96 6.40
CA TRP A 1082 14.89 44.64 5.77
C TRP A 1082 15.12 46.15 5.63
N LEU A 1083 14.77 46.72 4.48
CA LEU A 1083 15.00 48.15 4.21
C LEU A 1083 13.88 49.01 4.81
N GLN A 1084 14.20 49.82 5.82
CA GLN A 1084 13.28 50.79 6.41
C GLN A 1084 13.25 52.11 5.61
N THR A 1085 12.18 52.89 5.74
CA THR A 1085 11.95 54.17 5.03
C THR A 1085 12.96 55.28 5.33
N SER A 1086 13.78 55.17 6.39
CA SER A 1086 14.72 56.22 6.84
C SER A 1086 16.21 55.87 6.68
N THR A 1087 16.56 54.73 6.10
CA THR A 1087 17.96 54.41 5.79
C THR A 1087 18.36 55.01 4.44
N GLU A 1088 19.40 55.85 4.44
CA GLU A 1088 20.12 56.34 3.25
C GLU A 1088 20.65 55.14 2.43
N SER A 1089 19.77 54.60 1.60
CA SER A 1089 20.03 53.55 0.62
C SER A 1089 20.39 54.22 -0.71
N ARG A 1090 21.51 53.83 -1.34
CA ARG A 1090 21.87 54.22 -2.71
C ARG A 1090 21.06 53.45 -3.79
N LEU A 1091 19.98 52.77 -3.40
CA LEU A 1091 18.98 52.13 -4.25
C LEU A 1091 17.62 52.81 -4.07
#